data_AF-A0A6V8CFL8-F1
#
_entry.id   AF-A0A6V8CFL8-F1
#
_cell.length_a   1.000
_cell.length_b   1.000
_cell.length_c   1.000
_cell.angle_alpha   90.00
_cell.angle_beta   90.00
_cell.angle_gamma   90.00
#
_symmetry.space_group_name_H-M   'P 1'
#
loop_
_entity.id
_entity.type
_entity.pdbx_description
1 polymer ?
#
loop_
_entity_poly.entity_id
_entity_poly.type
_entity_poly.pdbx_seq_one_letter_code
_entity_poly.pdbx_strand_id
1 'polypeptide(L)'
;MEALRFGNADIAMNIDGGPAWVGWNAYGLEGMAADTKDDGRAYYDAHAWVHADSEMALAAKDNDPTTDPFALLQGKTSCHTGWLKSAGMLMPMGYLIGNGYVNVVGDMNETETLRGTINDFFDGSKSNGNPASIPDSGALYSGYSGALECLSSGYGDVAFAKDSTVGSYCNNEVATDNEEWCLDVDNYYALPKFGSSPSHSVMFNDDVLDNDKEEQIRNALVQMENDSQGLKILQEVLGTDSMVSTDANTHLGTYGNALQNIPGISSKYGNAFVDGAATAPIKSTINIAYYLADDSSANANAIGMADRLASDLGVNVNLYDVSSEGMIVQALRFGQADIGFMEGGPAWIGWKEYDLSVLAVETTTSSGDTYYNASAWVLANSTMAQYHLDDDPTTDPFSELAGKTSCHTGWLKSAGMLMPMGYLIGNGYVNPVGDADDINSLRNTIDAHFDGSTSNGNAASIPESGALYSGYGGAIECLSSGYGDVAFAKGDDFSTVDKYCNNDNASDNEEWCLPIEDYVQLPSWGQSPSHPVMYNSEKLDVHTRNAILNAMLSWNDEMWVQDYAIGGQTYTGCYNTVTHVVADIPQVQCGGEILSTVTSKGYGLKAGNSQNHLGSYSSLLAAIPGLSEYFHGEKYGIDDAENSA
;
A
#
# COMPACT_ATOMS: atom_id res chain seq x y z
N MET A 1 -37.66 -3.59 -1.81
CA MET A 1 -37.00 -3.09 -0.57
C MET A 1 -37.92 -2.18 0.24
N GLU A 2 -38.29 -0.98 -0.20
CA GLU A 2 -39.21 -0.10 0.59
C GLU A 2 -40.55 -0.77 0.96
N ALA A 3 -41.10 -1.61 0.07
CA ALA A 3 -42.31 -2.37 0.38
C ALA A 3 -42.12 -3.34 1.57
N LEU A 4 -40.96 -3.99 1.68
CA LEU A 4 -40.60 -4.83 2.84
C LEU A 4 -40.39 -3.97 4.10
N ARG A 5 -39.62 -2.89 3.94
CA ARG A 5 -39.28 -1.96 5.03
C ARG A 5 -40.53 -1.42 5.73
N PHE A 6 -41.55 -1.05 4.97
CA PHE A 6 -42.80 -0.50 5.50
C PHE A 6 -43.90 -1.54 5.73
N GLY A 7 -43.61 -2.84 5.63
CA GLY A 7 -44.59 -3.91 5.84
C GLY A 7 -45.72 -3.97 4.81
N ASN A 8 -45.51 -3.41 3.62
CA ASN A 8 -46.44 -3.53 2.48
C ASN A 8 -46.27 -4.86 1.72
N ALA A 9 -45.17 -5.58 1.97
CA ALA A 9 -44.91 -6.92 1.48
C ALA A 9 -44.22 -7.75 2.57
N ASP A 10 -44.52 -9.05 2.63
CA ASP A 10 -43.94 -9.98 3.60
C ASP A 10 -42.55 -10.50 3.14
N ILE A 11 -42.39 -10.78 1.85
CA ILE A 11 -41.15 -11.27 1.24
C ILE A 11 -40.87 -10.55 -0.09
N ALA A 12 -39.59 -10.40 -0.43
CA ALA A 12 -39.15 -10.00 -1.76
C ALA A 12 -38.14 -11.03 -2.28
N MET A 13 -38.36 -11.54 -3.48
CA MET A 13 -37.57 -12.60 -4.09
C MET A 13 -36.73 -12.05 -5.23
N ASN A 14 -35.66 -12.77 -5.59
CA ASN A 14 -34.78 -12.45 -6.71
C ASN A 14 -34.09 -11.08 -6.55
N ILE A 15 -33.64 -10.78 -5.32
CA ILE A 15 -32.96 -9.52 -4.99
C ILE A 15 -31.45 -9.69 -5.15
N ASP A 16 -30.87 -8.96 -6.11
CA ASP A 16 -29.43 -8.87 -6.33
C ASP A 16 -28.67 -8.48 -5.05
N GLY A 17 -27.42 -8.94 -4.94
CA GLY A 17 -26.57 -8.71 -3.77
C GLY A 17 -26.45 -7.25 -3.31
N GLY A 18 -26.35 -6.30 -4.23
CA GLY A 18 -26.27 -4.87 -3.91
C GLY A 18 -27.51 -4.32 -3.20
N PRO A 19 -28.70 -4.35 -3.84
CA PRO A 19 -29.95 -3.99 -3.19
C PRO A 19 -30.25 -4.80 -1.93
N ALA A 20 -29.89 -6.09 -1.88
CA ALA A 20 -30.04 -6.92 -0.69
C ALA A 20 -29.18 -6.40 0.47
N TRP A 21 -27.90 -6.10 0.19
CA TRP A 21 -26.96 -5.50 1.15
C TRP A 21 -27.47 -4.16 1.69
N VAL A 22 -28.01 -3.29 0.83
CA VAL A 22 -28.65 -2.04 1.27
C VAL A 22 -29.85 -2.31 2.16
N GLY A 23 -30.71 -3.26 1.78
CA GLY A 23 -31.83 -3.67 2.62
C GLY A 23 -31.42 -4.09 4.01
N TRP A 24 -30.37 -4.89 4.10
CA TRP A 24 -29.83 -5.38 5.35
C TRP A 24 -29.20 -4.25 6.18
N ASN A 25 -28.25 -3.51 5.61
CA ASN A 25 -27.44 -2.56 6.38
C ASN A 25 -28.13 -1.21 6.62
N ALA A 26 -28.97 -0.74 5.69
CA ALA A 26 -29.66 0.54 5.86
C ALA A 26 -31.03 0.38 6.53
N TYR A 27 -31.72 -0.75 6.31
CA TYR A 27 -33.12 -0.93 6.70
C TYR A 27 -33.38 -2.08 7.68
N GLY A 28 -32.35 -2.85 8.07
CA GLY A 28 -32.51 -3.96 9.02
C GLY A 28 -33.28 -5.15 8.46
N LEU A 29 -33.30 -5.33 7.13
CA LEU A 29 -33.97 -6.48 6.50
C LEU A 29 -33.09 -7.73 6.55
N GLU A 30 -33.70 -8.91 6.66
CA GLU A 30 -32.98 -10.18 6.76
C GLU A 30 -33.14 -11.05 5.51
N GLY A 31 -32.19 -11.97 5.34
CA GLY A 31 -32.21 -12.99 4.29
C GLY A 31 -32.77 -14.31 4.81
N MET A 32 -33.55 -15.02 3.99
CA MET A 32 -34.06 -16.37 4.35
C MET A 32 -33.58 -17.49 3.42
N ALA A 33 -33.35 -17.17 2.15
CA ALA A 33 -32.96 -18.13 1.14
C ALA A 33 -32.22 -17.43 -0.01
N ALA A 34 -31.43 -18.18 -0.76
CA ALA A 34 -30.74 -17.71 -1.94
C ALA A 34 -30.78 -18.74 -3.07
N ASP A 35 -30.75 -18.28 -4.32
CA ASP A 35 -30.69 -19.16 -5.49
C ASP A 35 -29.31 -19.79 -5.60
N THR A 36 -29.25 -21.04 -6.05
CA THR A 36 -27.97 -21.70 -6.31
C THR A 36 -27.58 -21.61 -7.76
N LYS A 37 -26.28 -21.83 -8.00
CA LYS A 37 -25.73 -22.13 -9.31
C LYS A 37 -25.69 -23.63 -9.54
N ASP A 38 -25.26 -24.03 -10.72
CA ASP A 38 -25.24 -25.42 -11.19
C ASP A 38 -24.37 -26.33 -10.28
N ASP A 39 -23.41 -25.74 -9.56
CA ASP A 39 -22.54 -26.41 -8.60
C ASP A 39 -23.11 -26.44 -7.16
N GLY A 40 -24.33 -25.93 -6.97
CA GLY A 40 -25.01 -25.87 -5.68
C GLY A 40 -24.61 -24.69 -4.79
N ARG A 41 -23.64 -23.86 -5.18
CA ARG A 41 -23.25 -22.66 -4.38
C ARG A 41 -24.24 -21.53 -4.58
N ALA A 42 -24.47 -20.75 -3.52
CA ALA A 42 -25.25 -19.51 -3.56
C ALA A 42 -24.37 -18.26 -3.79
N TYR A 43 -23.18 -18.43 -4.35
CA TYR A 43 -22.25 -17.32 -4.56
C TYR A 43 -21.26 -17.64 -5.67
N TYR A 44 -20.56 -16.61 -6.13
CA TYR A 44 -19.37 -16.73 -6.98
C TYR A 44 -18.15 -16.26 -6.22
N ASP A 45 -17.02 -16.94 -6.37
CA ASP A 45 -15.77 -16.44 -5.81
C ASP A 45 -15.16 -15.44 -6.81
N ALA A 46 -14.84 -14.24 -6.31
CA ALA A 46 -14.20 -13.20 -7.11
C ALA A 46 -12.68 -13.34 -7.05
N HIS A 47 -12.03 -13.39 -8.21
CA HIS A 47 -10.59 -13.59 -8.34
C HIS A 47 -9.94 -12.55 -9.25
N ALA A 48 -8.65 -12.33 -9.03
CA ALA A 48 -7.75 -11.77 -10.02
C ALA A 48 -7.10 -12.93 -10.79
N TRP A 49 -7.39 -12.99 -12.08
CA TRP A 49 -6.74 -13.91 -13.01
C TRP A 49 -5.53 -13.24 -13.62
N VAL A 50 -4.40 -13.92 -13.59
CA VAL A 50 -3.11 -13.44 -14.12
C VAL A 50 -2.47 -14.54 -14.97
N HIS A 51 -1.44 -14.20 -15.73
CA HIS A 51 -0.59 -15.20 -16.38
C HIS A 51 0.16 -16.04 -15.35
N ALA A 52 0.27 -17.35 -15.56
CA ALA A 52 0.82 -18.29 -14.60
C ALA A 52 2.33 -18.10 -14.32
N ASP A 53 3.04 -17.42 -15.22
CA ASP A 53 4.45 -17.03 -15.15
C ASP A 53 4.65 -15.57 -14.70
N SER A 54 3.56 -14.82 -14.45
CA SER A 54 3.65 -13.46 -13.92
C SER A 54 4.22 -13.43 -12.51
N GLU A 55 4.86 -12.32 -12.14
CA GLU A 55 5.37 -12.12 -10.77
C GLU A 55 4.29 -12.27 -9.71
N MET A 56 3.04 -11.88 -9.99
CA MET A 56 1.91 -12.08 -9.08
C MET A 56 1.59 -13.56 -8.87
N ALA A 57 1.62 -14.37 -9.94
CA ALA A 57 1.40 -15.80 -9.83
C ALA A 57 2.57 -16.50 -9.11
N LEU A 58 3.81 -16.05 -9.34
CA LEU A 58 4.99 -16.58 -8.67
C LEU A 58 4.97 -16.25 -7.17
N ALA A 59 4.67 -15.01 -6.79
CA ALA A 59 4.49 -14.59 -5.40
C ALA A 59 3.37 -15.35 -4.71
N ALA A 60 2.27 -15.65 -5.41
CA ALA A 60 1.21 -16.47 -4.83
C ALA A 60 1.57 -17.97 -4.65
N LYS A 61 2.67 -18.43 -5.25
CA LYS A 61 3.09 -19.86 -5.26
C LYS A 61 4.34 -20.14 -4.44
N ASP A 62 5.10 -19.13 -4.05
CA ASP A 62 6.39 -19.29 -3.37
C ASP A 62 6.25 -19.69 -1.89
N ASN A 63 5.06 -19.49 -1.29
CA ASN A 63 4.78 -19.65 0.15
C ASN A 63 5.68 -18.78 1.04
N ASP A 64 6.15 -17.65 0.52
CA ASP A 64 6.92 -16.66 1.26
C ASP A 64 5.94 -15.63 1.87
N PRO A 65 5.80 -15.55 3.20
CA PRO A 65 4.91 -14.56 3.83
C PRO A 65 5.35 -13.11 3.57
N THR A 66 6.58 -12.89 3.09
CA THR A 66 7.09 -11.56 2.75
C THR A 66 6.76 -11.15 1.31
N THR A 67 6.28 -12.06 0.46
CA THR A 67 5.79 -11.73 -0.89
C THR A 67 4.26 -11.67 -0.90
N ASP A 68 3.73 -10.64 -1.55
CA ASP A 68 2.28 -10.41 -1.58
C ASP A 68 1.83 -10.19 -3.02
N PRO A 69 1.02 -11.11 -3.59
CA PRO A 69 0.61 -11.01 -4.98
C PRO A 69 -0.33 -9.83 -5.25
N PHE A 70 -1.07 -9.34 -4.26
CA PHE A 70 -1.96 -8.18 -4.43
C PHE A 70 -1.21 -6.87 -4.44
N ALA A 71 -0.12 -6.79 -3.66
CA ALA A 71 0.77 -5.64 -3.68
C ALA A 71 1.38 -5.41 -5.08
N LEU A 72 1.74 -6.49 -5.77
CA LEU A 72 2.30 -6.46 -7.13
C LEU A 72 1.31 -6.03 -8.23
N LEU A 73 0.02 -5.85 -7.92
CA LEU A 73 -0.98 -5.35 -8.86
C LEU A 73 -0.86 -3.85 -9.16
N GLN A 74 -0.09 -3.10 -8.36
CA GLN A 74 0.08 -1.67 -8.57
C GLN A 74 0.86 -1.38 -9.87
N GLY A 75 0.36 -0.41 -10.65
CA GLY A 75 0.94 -0.04 -11.93
C GLY A 75 0.76 -1.10 -13.02
N LYS A 76 -0.02 -2.15 -12.77
CA LYS A 76 -0.42 -3.15 -13.77
C LYS A 76 -1.63 -2.68 -14.55
N THR A 77 -1.77 -3.12 -15.79
CA THR A 77 -2.98 -2.90 -16.56
C THR A 77 -4.08 -3.87 -16.11
N SER A 78 -5.15 -3.35 -15.54
CA SER A 78 -6.31 -4.17 -15.16
C SER A 78 -7.37 -4.31 -16.26
N CYS A 79 -8.02 -5.47 -16.28
CA CYS A 79 -9.17 -5.79 -17.11
C CYS A 79 -10.39 -6.03 -16.21
N HIS A 80 -11.37 -5.10 -16.24
CA HIS A 80 -12.60 -5.20 -15.46
C HIS A 80 -13.77 -5.67 -16.32
N THR A 81 -14.70 -6.41 -15.72
CA THR A 81 -15.94 -6.81 -16.42
C THR A 81 -16.86 -5.64 -16.79
N GLY A 82 -16.67 -4.47 -16.17
CA GLY A 82 -17.42 -3.26 -16.45
C GLY A 82 -17.72 -2.42 -15.19
N TRP A 83 -18.16 -1.18 -15.41
CA TRP A 83 -18.40 -0.20 -14.35
C TRP A 83 -19.41 -0.70 -13.29
N LEU A 84 -19.00 -0.67 -12.02
CA LEU A 84 -19.77 -1.03 -10.82
C LEU A 84 -20.37 -2.46 -10.84
N LYS A 85 -19.77 -3.38 -11.61
CA LYS A 85 -20.11 -4.82 -11.61
C LYS A 85 -19.55 -5.52 -10.38
N SER A 86 -20.20 -6.60 -9.96
CA SER A 86 -19.91 -7.27 -8.68
C SER A 86 -18.51 -7.90 -8.61
N ALA A 87 -18.35 -9.13 -9.13
CA ALA A 87 -17.10 -9.89 -9.02
C ALA A 87 -15.93 -9.27 -9.80
N GLY A 88 -16.20 -8.54 -10.89
CA GLY A 88 -15.15 -7.94 -11.72
C GLY A 88 -14.81 -6.49 -11.41
N MET A 89 -15.40 -5.87 -10.39
CA MET A 89 -15.04 -4.51 -9.99
C MET A 89 -15.28 -4.19 -8.52
N LEU A 90 -16.50 -4.29 -8.00
CA LEU A 90 -16.80 -3.91 -6.62
C LEU A 90 -16.09 -4.79 -5.60
N MET A 91 -16.06 -6.10 -5.84
CA MET A 91 -15.34 -7.04 -4.96
C MET A 91 -13.83 -6.80 -4.92
N PRO A 92 -13.11 -6.81 -6.07
CA PRO A 92 -11.67 -6.57 -6.05
C PRO A 92 -11.34 -5.19 -5.50
N MET A 93 -12.05 -4.14 -5.92
CA MET A 93 -11.74 -2.79 -5.42
C MET A 93 -12.08 -2.62 -3.94
N GLY A 94 -13.17 -3.21 -3.47
CA GLY A 94 -13.56 -3.14 -2.06
C GLY A 94 -12.57 -3.86 -1.15
N TYR A 95 -12.04 -5.00 -1.64
CA TYR A 95 -10.97 -5.72 -0.98
C TYR A 95 -9.65 -4.92 -0.98
N LEU A 96 -9.21 -4.46 -2.15
CA LEU A 96 -7.93 -3.77 -2.29
C LEU A 96 -7.91 -2.44 -1.53
N ILE A 97 -8.99 -1.67 -1.60
CA ILE A 97 -9.14 -0.44 -0.82
C ILE A 97 -9.19 -0.80 0.66
N GLY A 98 -10.04 -1.74 1.07
CA GLY A 98 -10.25 -2.13 2.47
C GLY A 98 -8.99 -2.60 3.19
N ASN A 99 -8.16 -3.40 2.52
CA ASN A 99 -6.92 -3.93 3.08
C ASN A 99 -5.72 -2.97 2.95
N GLY A 100 -5.91 -1.77 2.37
CA GLY A 100 -4.86 -0.74 2.32
C GLY A 100 -3.89 -0.86 1.14
N TYR A 101 -4.14 -1.75 0.19
CA TYR A 101 -3.37 -1.80 -1.07
C TYR A 101 -3.60 -0.54 -1.90
N VAL A 102 -4.83 -0.02 -1.90
CA VAL A 102 -5.26 1.11 -2.71
C VAL A 102 -5.74 2.24 -1.81
N ASN A 103 -5.09 3.41 -1.93
CA ASN A 103 -5.60 4.63 -1.31
C ASN A 103 -6.66 5.27 -2.20
N VAL A 104 -7.71 5.78 -1.57
CA VAL A 104 -8.78 6.48 -2.28
C VAL A 104 -8.30 7.87 -2.68
N VAL A 105 -8.55 8.24 -3.94
CA VAL A 105 -8.15 9.54 -4.50
C VAL A 105 -9.39 10.42 -4.66
N GLY A 106 -9.73 11.18 -3.62
CA GLY A 106 -10.86 12.13 -3.60
C GLY A 106 -11.85 11.89 -2.46
N ASP A 107 -13.09 12.30 -2.67
CA ASP A 107 -14.17 12.19 -1.67
C ASP A 107 -14.83 10.79 -1.70
N MET A 108 -14.87 10.12 -0.55
CA MET A 108 -15.52 8.83 -0.36
C MET A 108 -17.02 8.83 -0.70
N ASN A 109 -17.66 9.99 -0.74
CA ASN A 109 -19.08 10.11 -1.07
C ASN A 109 -19.35 10.19 -2.59
N GLU A 110 -18.32 10.39 -3.41
CA GLU A 110 -18.45 10.57 -4.85
C GLU A 110 -18.18 9.30 -5.64
N THR A 111 -19.08 8.95 -6.57
CA THR A 111 -18.93 7.73 -7.38
C THR A 111 -17.76 7.81 -8.36
N GLU A 112 -17.42 9.02 -8.84
CA GLU A 112 -16.29 9.21 -9.76
C GLU A 112 -14.93 9.05 -9.08
N THR A 113 -14.86 9.22 -7.75
CA THR A 113 -13.64 8.95 -6.97
C THR A 113 -13.15 7.51 -7.14
N LEU A 114 -14.05 6.54 -7.31
CA LEU A 114 -13.65 5.17 -7.63
C LEU A 114 -12.92 5.06 -8.97
N ARG A 115 -13.35 5.82 -9.99
CA ARG A 115 -12.70 5.82 -11.31
C ARG A 115 -11.31 6.45 -11.23
N GLY A 116 -11.20 7.58 -10.53
CA GLY A 116 -9.91 8.21 -10.25
C GLY A 116 -8.95 7.28 -9.50
N THR A 117 -9.46 6.60 -8.47
CA THR A 117 -8.71 5.63 -7.65
C THR A 117 -8.18 4.46 -8.49
N ILE A 118 -9.02 3.87 -9.35
CA ILE A 118 -8.61 2.76 -10.24
C ILE A 118 -7.56 3.23 -11.23
N ASN A 119 -7.78 4.38 -11.88
CA ASN A 119 -6.83 4.92 -12.84
C ASN A 119 -5.54 5.38 -12.19
N ASP A 120 -5.50 5.73 -10.90
CA ASP A 120 -4.23 6.05 -10.27
C ASP A 120 -3.41 4.78 -10.00
N PHE A 121 -4.07 3.72 -9.51
CA PHE A 121 -3.44 2.47 -9.10
C PHE A 121 -3.14 1.50 -10.25
N PHE A 122 -4.03 1.35 -11.24
CA PHE A 122 -3.94 0.40 -12.36
C PHE A 122 -3.57 1.05 -13.70
N ASP A 123 -2.86 2.18 -13.67
CA ASP A 123 -2.39 2.83 -14.90
C ASP A 123 -1.05 2.26 -15.36
N GLY A 124 -1.13 1.12 -16.05
CA GLY A 124 0.01 0.50 -16.71
C GLY A 124 0.68 1.39 -17.75
N SER A 125 0.03 2.45 -18.24
CA SER A 125 0.63 3.37 -19.21
C SER A 125 1.73 4.26 -18.60
N LYS A 126 1.81 4.36 -17.27
CA LYS A 126 2.92 5.03 -16.56
C LYS A 126 4.24 4.26 -16.65
N SER A 127 4.21 3.02 -17.14
CA SER A 127 5.39 2.21 -17.42
C SER A 127 5.44 1.86 -18.91
N ASN A 128 5.06 0.63 -19.28
CA ASN A 128 5.04 0.14 -20.67
C ASN A 128 3.74 -0.61 -21.02
N GLY A 129 2.73 -0.56 -20.15
CA GLY A 129 1.43 -1.22 -20.32
C GLY A 129 0.37 -0.30 -20.92
N ASN A 130 -0.90 -0.69 -20.76
CA ASN A 130 -2.07 0.08 -21.18
C ASN A 130 -2.81 0.70 -19.97
N PRO A 131 -3.70 1.67 -20.19
CA PRO A 131 -4.64 2.12 -19.16
C PRO A 131 -5.59 1.00 -18.73
N ALA A 132 -6.12 1.08 -17.51
CA ALA A 132 -7.14 0.17 -17.00
C ALA A 132 -8.36 0.08 -17.95
N SER A 133 -8.77 -1.14 -18.29
CA SER A 133 -9.95 -1.43 -19.11
C SER A 133 -11.19 -1.51 -18.22
N ILE A 134 -12.00 -0.45 -18.25
CA ILE A 134 -13.31 -0.36 -17.58
C ILE A 134 -14.39 -0.15 -18.65
N PRO A 135 -14.84 -1.22 -19.31
CA PRO A 135 -15.72 -1.13 -20.48
C PRO A 135 -17.16 -0.78 -20.11
N ASP A 136 -17.81 -0.04 -21.01
CA ASP A 136 -19.26 0.09 -21.02
C ASP A 136 -19.92 -1.23 -21.43
N SER A 137 -21.17 -1.44 -21.01
CA SER A 137 -21.91 -2.67 -21.33
C SER A 137 -22.00 -2.88 -22.85
N GLY A 138 -21.43 -4.00 -23.32
CA GLY A 138 -21.43 -4.37 -24.74
C GLY A 138 -20.27 -3.79 -25.56
N ALA A 139 -19.35 -3.05 -24.93
CA ALA A 139 -18.09 -2.64 -25.56
C ALA A 139 -17.09 -3.82 -25.64
N LEU A 140 -16.01 -3.62 -26.40
CA LEU A 140 -14.86 -4.54 -26.39
C LEU A 140 -14.38 -4.75 -24.95
N TYR A 141 -14.05 -5.99 -24.61
CA TYR A 141 -13.67 -6.44 -23.27
C TYR A 141 -14.75 -6.34 -22.18
N SER A 142 -16.00 -6.01 -22.51
CA SER A 142 -17.11 -6.02 -21.56
C SER A 142 -17.50 -7.43 -21.10
N GLY A 143 -17.86 -7.56 -19.82
CA GLY A 143 -18.33 -8.81 -19.21
C GLY A 143 -17.19 -9.77 -18.84
N TYR A 144 -17.57 -10.97 -18.38
CA TYR A 144 -16.59 -11.99 -17.94
C TYR A 144 -15.73 -12.51 -19.09
N SER A 145 -16.34 -12.81 -20.23
CA SER A 145 -15.64 -13.20 -21.47
C SER A 145 -14.65 -12.11 -21.90
N GLY A 146 -15.11 -10.86 -22.01
CA GLY A 146 -14.27 -9.75 -22.44
C GLY A 146 -13.13 -9.40 -21.47
N ALA A 147 -13.34 -9.49 -20.16
CA ALA A 147 -12.28 -9.27 -19.19
C ALA A 147 -11.18 -10.35 -19.30
N LEU A 148 -11.56 -11.62 -19.54
CA LEU A 148 -10.60 -12.69 -19.75
C LEU A 148 -9.90 -12.57 -21.13
N GLU A 149 -10.61 -12.15 -22.17
CA GLU A 149 -10.05 -11.85 -23.48
C GLU A 149 -8.98 -10.75 -23.39
N CYS A 150 -9.23 -9.70 -22.60
CA CYS A 150 -8.30 -8.60 -22.34
C CYS A 150 -6.97 -9.07 -21.72
N LEU A 151 -7.00 -10.05 -20.83
CA LEU A 151 -5.78 -10.70 -20.29
C LEU A 151 -5.11 -11.59 -21.35
N SER A 152 -5.92 -12.37 -22.08
CA SER A 152 -5.43 -13.38 -23.03
C SER A 152 -4.79 -12.77 -24.27
N SER A 153 -5.27 -11.61 -24.70
CA SER A 153 -4.73 -10.85 -25.83
C SER A 153 -3.45 -10.07 -25.48
N GLY A 154 -3.03 -10.08 -24.21
CA GLY A 154 -1.90 -9.31 -23.71
C GLY A 154 -2.18 -7.80 -23.60
N TYR A 155 -3.45 -7.39 -23.63
CA TYR A 155 -3.81 -5.98 -23.39
C TYR A 155 -3.60 -5.62 -21.92
N GLY A 156 -4.05 -6.49 -21.01
CA GLY A 156 -3.87 -6.30 -19.57
C GLY A 156 -3.06 -7.42 -18.91
N ASP A 157 -2.55 -7.11 -17.72
CA ASP A 157 -1.75 -8.02 -16.89
C ASP A 157 -2.62 -8.81 -15.90
N VAL A 158 -3.81 -8.31 -15.57
CA VAL A 158 -4.74 -8.91 -14.61
C VAL A 158 -6.19 -8.76 -15.08
N ALA A 159 -6.98 -9.82 -14.99
CA ALA A 159 -8.42 -9.81 -15.23
C ALA A 159 -9.22 -10.11 -13.96
N PHE A 160 -10.12 -9.21 -13.59
CA PHE A 160 -11.02 -9.42 -12.46
C PHE A 160 -12.28 -10.13 -12.92
N ALA A 161 -12.45 -11.38 -12.51
CA ALA A 161 -13.57 -12.21 -12.93
C ALA A 161 -13.94 -13.26 -11.87
N LYS A 162 -15.04 -13.99 -12.09
CA LYS A 162 -15.45 -15.08 -11.22
C LYS A 162 -14.59 -16.34 -11.44
N ASP A 163 -14.57 -17.22 -10.46
CA ASP A 163 -13.84 -18.50 -10.47
C ASP A 163 -14.20 -19.42 -11.64
N SER A 164 -15.45 -19.43 -12.08
CA SER A 164 -15.89 -20.25 -13.23
C SER A 164 -15.49 -19.69 -14.60
N THR A 165 -14.92 -18.48 -14.68
CA THR A 165 -14.71 -17.78 -15.97
C THR A 165 -13.82 -18.55 -16.94
N VAL A 166 -12.63 -18.98 -16.51
CA VAL A 166 -11.71 -19.75 -17.37
C VAL A 166 -12.36 -21.09 -17.77
N GLY A 167 -13.02 -21.75 -16.82
CA GLY A 167 -13.76 -22.98 -17.07
C GLY A 167 -14.82 -22.84 -18.16
N SER A 168 -15.62 -21.76 -18.10
CA SER A 168 -16.74 -21.53 -19.02
C SER A 168 -16.33 -21.15 -20.45
N TYR A 169 -15.18 -20.48 -20.63
CA TYR A 169 -14.79 -19.95 -21.94
C TYR A 169 -13.60 -20.68 -22.58
N CYS A 170 -12.71 -21.27 -21.77
CA CYS A 170 -11.43 -21.81 -22.25
C CYS A 170 -11.20 -23.28 -21.89
N ASN A 171 -12.08 -23.92 -21.13
CA ASN A 171 -11.92 -25.32 -20.71
C ASN A 171 -13.22 -26.13 -20.84
N ASN A 172 -13.95 -25.95 -21.94
CA ASN A 172 -15.15 -26.71 -22.26
C ASN A 172 -14.79 -28.15 -22.67
N GLU A 173 -15.68 -29.11 -22.37
CA GLU A 173 -15.51 -30.51 -22.78
C GLU A 173 -15.36 -30.67 -24.29
N VAL A 174 -16.05 -29.81 -25.05
CA VAL A 174 -15.97 -29.72 -26.50
C VAL A 174 -15.03 -28.58 -26.85
N ALA A 175 -13.81 -28.91 -27.30
CA ALA A 175 -12.77 -27.91 -27.56
C ALA A 175 -13.16 -26.85 -28.60
N THR A 176 -14.12 -27.11 -29.50
CA THR A 176 -14.62 -26.12 -30.46
C THR A 176 -15.56 -25.07 -29.84
N ASP A 177 -16.00 -25.29 -28.62
CA ASP A 177 -16.82 -24.34 -27.86
C ASP A 177 -15.95 -23.36 -27.07
N ASN A 178 -14.63 -23.59 -27.01
CA ASN A 178 -13.69 -22.64 -26.45
C ASN A 178 -13.53 -21.43 -27.37
N GLU A 179 -13.36 -20.27 -26.75
CA GLU A 179 -13.12 -19.02 -27.47
C GLU A 179 -11.75 -19.03 -28.16
N GLU A 180 -11.65 -18.43 -29.34
CA GLU A 180 -10.43 -18.48 -30.16
C GLU A 180 -9.23 -17.76 -29.53
N TRP A 181 -9.49 -16.79 -28.65
CA TRP A 181 -8.47 -15.99 -27.96
C TRP A 181 -7.93 -16.64 -26.69
N CYS A 182 -8.45 -17.80 -26.30
CA CYS A 182 -8.00 -18.50 -25.10
C CYS A 182 -6.54 -18.91 -25.19
N LEU A 183 -5.82 -18.75 -24.08
CA LEU A 183 -4.54 -19.39 -23.84
C LEU A 183 -4.76 -20.84 -23.42
N ASP A 184 -3.68 -21.63 -23.40
CA ASP A 184 -3.70 -22.91 -22.69
C ASP A 184 -4.11 -22.70 -21.23
N VAL A 185 -4.98 -23.58 -20.71
CA VAL A 185 -5.57 -23.42 -19.37
C VAL A 185 -4.51 -23.29 -18.28
N ASP A 186 -3.38 -23.98 -18.43
CA ASP A 186 -2.24 -23.95 -17.50
C ASP A 186 -1.55 -22.57 -17.43
N ASN A 187 -1.80 -21.68 -18.40
CA ASN A 187 -1.28 -20.31 -18.41
C ASN A 187 -2.15 -19.34 -17.61
N TYR A 188 -3.34 -19.74 -17.16
CA TYR A 188 -4.15 -18.94 -16.25
C TYR A 188 -3.89 -19.33 -14.81
N TYR A 189 -3.68 -18.34 -13.95
CA TYR A 189 -3.61 -18.53 -12.51
C TYR A 189 -4.58 -17.60 -11.79
N ALA A 190 -5.43 -18.16 -10.94
CA ALA A 190 -6.29 -17.39 -10.05
C ALA A 190 -5.54 -17.09 -8.76
N LEU A 191 -5.32 -15.79 -8.49
CA LEU A 191 -4.85 -15.34 -7.18
C LEU A 191 -5.87 -15.72 -6.09
N PRO A 192 -5.48 -15.71 -4.79
CA PRO A 192 -6.42 -15.94 -3.69
C PRO A 192 -7.70 -15.10 -3.84
N LYS A 193 -8.84 -15.67 -3.45
CA LYS A 193 -10.13 -15.00 -3.67
C LYS A 193 -10.24 -13.71 -2.85
N PHE A 194 -10.82 -12.67 -3.44
CA PHE A 194 -11.16 -11.43 -2.74
C PHE A 194 -12.33 -11.61 -1.76
N GLY A 195 -13.18 -12.59 -2.04
CA GLY A 195 -14.40 -12.87 -1.30
C GLY A 195 -15.48 -13.40 -2.23
N SER A 196 -16.65 -13.66 -1.64
CA SER A 196 -17.77 -14.26 -2.35
C SER A 196 -18.80 -13.19 -2.71
N SER A 197 -19.13 -13.11 -4.00
CA SER A 197 -20.23 -12.31 -4.53
C SER A 197 -21.53 -13.13 -4.43
N PRO A 198 -22.53 -12.68 -3.66
CA PRO A 198 -23.77 -13.42 -3.45
C PRO A 198 -24.56 -13.58 -4.75
N SER A 199 -25.29 -14.68 -4.82
CA SER A 199 -26.40 -14.86 -5.74
C SER A 199 -27.62 -14.05 -5.27
N HIS A 200 -28.73 -14.14 -5.99
CA HIS A 200 -29.96 -13.46 -5.66
C HIS A 200 -30.59 -14.05 -4.39
N SER A 201 -31.13 -13.16 -3.57
CA SER A 201 -31.66 -13.50 -2.25
C SER A 201 -33.17 -13.33 -2.19
N VAL A 202 -33.76 -14.01 -1.21
CA VAL A 202 -35.10 -13.77 -0.70
C VAL A 202 -34.96 -13.03 0.61
N MET A 203 -35.44 -11.79 0.63
CA MET A 203 -35.35 -10.87 1.76
C MET A 203 -36.71 -10.72 2.43
N PHE A 204 -36.71 -10.48 3.74
CA PHE A 204 -37.89 -10.20 4.55
C PHE A 204 -37.59 -9.18 5.65
N ASN A 205 -38.61 -8.81 6.39
CA ASN A 205 -38.50 -7.93 7.56
C ASN A 205 -38.85 -8.77 8.81
N ASP A 206 -37.87 -9.00 9.68
CA ASP A 206 -38.01 -9.84 10.88
C ASP A 206 -38.87 -9.18 11.98
N ASP A 207 -38.98 -7.85 11.98
CA ASP A 207 -39.93 -7.12 12.85
C ASP A 207 -41.39 -7.31 12.43
N VAL A 208 -41.65 -7.73 11.18
CA VAL A 208 -43.00 -7.81 10.59
C VAL A 208 -43.45 -9.25 10.36
N LEU A 209 -42.57 -10.11 9.86
CA LEU A 209 -42.90 -11.49 9.50
C LEU A 209 -42.68 -12.42 10.69
N ASP A 210 -43.74 -13.07 11.14
CA ASP A 210 -43.69 -14.05 12.24
C ASP A 210 -42.74 -15.23 11.94
N ASN A 211 -41.93 -15.61 12.93
CA ASN A 211 -40.90 -16.65 12.81
C ASN A 211 -41.44 -18.01 12.31
N ASP A 212 -42.63 -18.43 12.76
CA ASP A 212 -43.20 -19.71 12.33
C ASP A 212 -43.58 -19.65 10.84
N LYS A 213 -44.03 -18.48 10.36
CA LYS A 213 -44.39 -18.25 8.96
C LYS A 213 -43.14 -18.11 8.08
N GLU A 214 -42.12 -17.43 8.57
CA GLU A 214 -40.80 -17.35 7.94
C GLU A 214 -40.23 -18.74 7.66
N GLU A 215 -40.16 -19.60 8.69
CA GLU A 215 -39.63 -20.95 8.56
C GLU A 215 -40.44 -21.80 7.56
N GLN A 216 -41.77 -21.68 7.57
CA GLN A 216 -42.62 -22.37 6.60
C GLN A 216 -42.36 -21.92 5.16
N ILE A 217 -42.19 -20.62 4.93
CA ILE A 217 -41.88 -20.08 3.59
C ILE A 217 -40.51 -20.57 3.13
N ARG A 218 -39.50 -20.44 3.98
CA ARG A 218 -38.14 -20.89 3.70
C ARG A 218 -38.09 -22.37 3.35
N ASN A 219 -38.72 -23.22 4.16
CA ASN A 219 -38.78 -24.66 3.92
C ASN A 219 -39.52 -24.98 2.60
N ALA A 220 -40.59 -24.24 2.29
CA ALA A 220 -41.32 -24.42 1.03
C ALA A 220 -40.44 -24.08 -0.19
N LEU A 221 -39.66 -23.00 -0.13
CA LEU A 221 -38.74 -22.58 -1.20
C LEU A 221 -37.63 -23.61 -1.44
N VAL A 222 -36.96 -24.06 -0.38
CA VAL A 222 -35.87 -25.05 -0.47
C VAL A 222 -36.39 -26.39 -0.99
N GLN A 223 -37.59 -26.81 -0.59
CA GLN A 223 -38.14 -28.09 -1.03
C GLN A 223 -38.63 -28.10 -2.48
N MET A 224 -38.71 -26.95 -3.17
CA MET A 224 -39.20 -26.90 -4.56
C MET A 224 -38.37 -27.74 -5.53
N GLU A 225 -37.07 -27.93 -5.27
CA GLU A 225 -36.19 -28.77 -6.09
C GLU A 225 -36.65 -30.25 -6.12
N ASN A 226 -37.35 -30.70 -5.08
CA ASN A 226 -37.75 -32.09 -4.89
C ASN A 226 -39.06 -32.46 -5.61
N ASP A 227 -39.72 -31.49 -6.24
CA ASP A 227 -40.97 -31.69 -6.99
C ASP A 227 -40.88 -31.12 -8.41
N SER A 228 -41.45 -31.84 -9.38
CA SER A 228 -41.40 -31.46 -10.80
C SER A 228 -42.13 -30.16 -11.14
N GLN A 229 -43.14 -29.76 -10.37
CA GLN A 229 -43.80 -28.46 -10.55
C GLN A 229 -42.99 -27.35 -9.86
N GLY A 230 -42.44 -27.63 -8.67
CA GLY A 230 -41.52 -26.74 -7.97
C GLY A 230 -40.31 -26.37 -8.83
N LEU A 231 -39.63 -27.36 -9.40
CA LEU A 231 -38.47 -27.14 -10.29
C LEU A 231 -38.82 -26.25 -11.49
N LYS A 232 -40.00 -26.44 -12.10
CA LYS A 232 -40.47 -25.56 -13.18
C LYS A 232 -40.68 -24.13 -12.71
N ILE A 233 -41.19 -23.92 -11.50
CA ILE A 233 -41.33 -22.57 -10.94
C ILE A 233 -39.95 -21.95 -10.73
N LEU A 234 -39.00 -22.69 -10.15
CA LEU A 234 -37.64 -22.21 -9.96
C LEU A 234 -37.00 -21.79 -11.30
N GLN A 235 -37.13 -22.62 -12.33
CA GLN A 235 -36.54 -22.34 -13.65
C GLN A 235 -37.27 -21.23 -14.41
N GLU A 236 -38.61 -21.26 -14.47
CA GLU A 236 -39.39 -20.34 -15.29
C GLU A 236 -39.57 -18.96 -14.63
N VAL A 237 -39.55 -18.88 -13.29
CA VAL A 237 -39.78 -17.63 -12.54
C VAL A 237 -38.49 -17.05 -11.98
N LEU A 238 -37.65 -17.89 -11.36
CA LEU A 238 -36.44 -17.45 -10.66
C LEU A 238 -35.16 -17.66 -11.47
N GLY A 239 -35.22 -18.44 -12.56
CA GLY A 239 -34.06 -18.74 -13.39
C GLY A 239 -32.99 -19.56 -12.67
N THR A 240 -33.37 -20.40 -11.71
CA THR A 240 -32.47 -21.26 -10.94
C THR A 240 -33.01 -22.68 -10.86
N ASP A 241 -32.13 -23.64 -10.55
CA ASP A 241 -32.49 -25.04 -10.35
C ASP A 241 -32.78 -25.37 -8.89
N SER A 242 -32.27 -24.58 -7.94
CA SER A 242 -32.52 -24.81 -6.50
C SER A 242 -32.38 -23.54 -5.66
N MET A 243 -32.89 -23.60 -4.44
CA MET A 243 -32.76 -22.56 -3.42
C MET A 243 -32.18 -23.18 -2.16
N VAL A 244 -31.28 -22.47 -1.48
CA VAL A 244 -30.72 -22.89 -0.20
C VAL A 244 -31.10 -21.92 0.91
N SER A 245 -31.31 -22.46 2.11
CA SER A 245 -31.51 -21.67 3.33
C SER A 245 -30.24 -20.90 3.65
N THR A 246 -30.38 -19.62 3.99
CA THR A 246 -29.27 -18.75 4.41
C THR A 246 -29.80 -17.59 5.26
N ASP A 247 -28.90 -16.79 5.81
CA ASP A 247 -29.18 -15.52 6.50
C ASP A 247 -28.41 -14.37 5.84
N ALA A 248 -28.75 -13.11 6.18
CA ALA A 248 -28.10 -11.97 5.54
C ALA A 248 -26.59 -11.91 5.83
N ASN A 249 -26.17 -12.29 7.03
CA ASN A 249 -24.75 -12.26 7.40
C ASN A 249 -23.92 -13.29 6.62
N THR A 250 -24.40 -14.52 6.52
CA THR A 250 -23.74 -15.63 5.82
C THR A 250 -23.72 -15.38 4.32
N HIS A 251 -24.81 -14.85 3.76
CA HIS A 251 -24.94 -14.62 2.31
C HIS A 251 -24.29 -13.33 1.84
N LEU A 252 -24.49 -12.22 2.57
CA LEU A 252 -24.12 -10.87 2.14
C LEU A 252 -22.91 -10.31 2.89
N GLY A 253 -22.44 -10.94 3.97
CA GLY A 253 -21.41 -10.38 4.87
C GLY A 253 -20.11 -9.99 4.17
N THR A 254 -19.48 -10.93 3.46
CA THR A 254 -18.21 -10.66 2.75
C THR A 254 -18.37 -9.61 1.66
N TYR A 255 -19.51 -9.65 0.96
CA TYR A 255 -19.84 -8.68 -0.07
C TYR A 255 -20.06 -7.29 0.51
N GLY A 256 -20.79 -7.20 1.62
CA GLY A 256 -21.07 -5.97 2.34
C GLY A 256 -19.82 -5.32 2.91
N ASN A 257 -18.88 -6.12 3.43
CA ASN A 257 -17.58 -5.62 3.90
C ASN A 257 -16.78 -4.99 2.76
N ALA A 258 -16.77 -5.61 1.57
CA ALA A 258 -16.12 -5.02 0.40
C ALA A 258 -16.85 -3.74 -0.07
N LEU A 259 -18.18 -3.75 -0.11
CA LEU A 259 -18.97 -2.62 -0.61
C LEU A 259 -18.80 -1.36 0.25
N GLN A 260 -18.71 -1.50 1.58
CA GLN A 260 -18.50 -0.37 2.49
C GLN A 260 -17.21 0.41 2.19
N ASN A 261 -16.22 -0.24 1.59
CA ASN A 261 -14.94 0.38 1.23
C ASN A 261 -14.98 1.11 -0.12
N ILE A 262 -16.07 1.00 -0.88
CA ILE A 262 -16.18 1.57 -2.22
C ILE A 262 -16.62 3.04 -2.15
N PRO A 263 -15.84 3.99 -2.71
CA PRO A 263 -16.26 5.38 -2.84
C PRO A 263 -17.58 5.52 -3.63
N GLY A 264 -18.49 6.36 -3.13
CA GLY A 264 -19.76 6.67 -3.76
C GLY A 264 -20.75 5.50 -3.79
N ILE A 265 -20.51 4.42 -3.04
CA ILE A 265 -21.39 3.25 -3.05
C ILE A 265 -22.80 3.57 -2.54
N SER A 266 -22.94 4.48 -1.56
CA SER A 266 -24.24 4.93 -1.09
C SER A 266 -25.03 5.64 -2.20
N SER A 267 -24.35 6.54 -2.93
CA SER A 267 -24.92 7.27 -4.07
C SER A 267 -25.43 6.34 -5.16
N LYS A 268 -24.67 5.28 -5.47
CA LYS A 268 -25.10 4.21 -6.40
C LYS A 268 -26.45 3.60 -6.00
N TYR A 269 -26.72 3.46 -4.70
CA TYR A 269 -27.94 2.84 -4.18
C TYR A 269 -28.95 3.86 -3.65
N GLY A 270 -28.92 5.10 -4.13
CA GLY A 270 -29.95 6.09 -3.85
C GLY A 270 -29.85 6.73 -2.48
N ASN A 271 -28.65 6.76 -1.89
CA ASN A 271 -28.36 7.45 -0.64
C ASN A 271 -29.15 6.91 0.56
N ALA A 272 -29.23 5.58 0.67
CA ALA A 272 -30.03 4.90 1.67
C ALA A 272 -29.44 4.94 3.10
N PHE A 273 -28.16 5.31 3.26
CA PHE A 273 -27.42 5.26 4.51
C PHE A 273 -27.47 6.59 5.30
N VAL A 274 -26.85 6.63 6.48
CA VAL A 274 -26.85 7.80 7.39
C VAL A 274 -26.30 9.04 6.66
N ASP A 275 -26.95 10.19 6.88
CA ASP A 275 -26.65 11.47 6.20
C ASP A 275 -26.74 11.43 4.66
N GLY A 276 -27.38 10.40 4.11
CA GLY A 276 -27.60 10.21 2.68
C GLY A 276 -26.41 9.58 1.97
N ALA A 277 -25.20 10.12 2.09
CA ALA A 277 -24.08 9.69 1.24
C ALA A 277 -23.05 8.76 1.93
N ALA A 278 -22.97 8.76 3.26
CA ALA A 278 -21.93 8.03 3.97
C ALA A 278 -22.40 6.63 4.40
N THR A 279 -21.59 5.61 4.13
CA THR A 279 -21.83 4.24 4.64
C THR A 279 -21.41 4.08 6.09
N ALA A 280 -20.47 4.89 6.58
CA ALA A 280 -20.11 4.98 7.99
C ALA A 280 -19.64 6.41 8.35
N PRO A 281 -19.87 6.87 9.60
CA PRO A 281 -19.33 8.14 10.08
C PRO A 281 -17.83 8.04 10.36
N ILE A 282 -17.14 9.19 10.36
CA ILE A 282 -15.73 9.28 10.82
C ILE A 282 -15.67 8.89 12.31
N LYS A 283 -14.65 8.13 12.70
CA LYS A 283 -14.37 7.77 14.09
C LYS A 283 -14.32 9.01 14.97
N SER A 284 -15.14 9.04 16.02
CA SER A 284 -15.30 10.19 16.91
C SER A 284 -14.04 10.58 17.72
N THR A 285 -13.05 9.70 17.80
CA THR A 285 -11.77 9.96 18.48
C THR A 285 -10.65 9.27 17.73
N ILE A 286 -9.62 10.02 17.36
CA ILE A 286 -8.43 9.55 16.67
C ILE A 286 -7.24 9.67 17.62
N ASN A 287 -6.49 8.59 17.80
CA ASN A 287 -5.28 8.59 18.61
C ASN A 287 -4.04 8.55 17.69
N ILE A 288 -3.10 9.48 17.86
CA ILE A 288 -1.86 9.55 17.09
C ILE A 288 -0.72 9.10 17.98
N ALA A 289 -0.05 7.99 17.66
CA ALA A 289 1.19 7.61 18.32
C ALA A 289 2.30 8.58 17.92
N TYR A 290 2.89 9.27 18.91
CA TYR A 290 3.89 10.30 18.68
C TYR A 290 4.87 10.42 19.85
N TYR A 291 6.14 10.69 19.55
CA TYR A 291 7.15 10.94 20.58
C TYR A 291 6.98 12.32 21.18
N LEU A 292 6.58 12.40 22.45
CA LEU A 292 6.61 13.66 23.17
C LEU A 292 8.00 13.86 23.78
N ALA A 293 8.64 14.97 23.42
CA ALA A 293 9.92 15.34 24.00
C ALA A 293 9.74 15.89 25.42
N ASP A 294 10.80 15.90 26.23
CA ASP A 294 10.81 16.65 27.50
C ASP A 294 10.74 18.18 27.28
N ASP A 295 10.94 18.64 26.04
CA ASP A 295 10.85 20.04 25.63
C ASP A 295 9.41 20.44 25.26
N SER A 296 8.85 21.36 26.05
CA SER A 296 7.51 21.92 25.85
C SER A 296 7.27 22.59 24.48
N SER A 297 8.33 23.06 23.80
CA SER A 297 8.21 23.75 22.51
C SER A 297 8.06 22.77 21.34
N ALA A 298 8.80 21.66 21.35
CA ALA A 298 8.63 20.57 20.37
C ALA A 298 7.23 19.93 20.50
N ASN A 299 6.73 19.78 21.73
CA ASN A 299 5.39 19.26 21.98
C ASN A 299 4.28 20.22 21.51
N ALA A 300 4.52 21.53 21.49
CA ALA A 300 3.52 22.51 21.06
C ALA A 300 3.11 22.34 19.59
N ASN A 301 4.05 21.93 18.72
CA ASN A 301 3.76 21.71 17.30
C ASN A 301 3.03 20.38 17.07
N ALA A 302 3.36 19.33 17.82
CA ALA A 302 2.60 18.09 17.80
C ALA A 302 1.15 18.29 18.29
N ILE A 303 0.97 19.10 19.35
CA ILE A 303 -0.35 19.50 19.84
C ILE A 303 -1.08 20.35 18.79
N GLY A 304 -0.38 21.29 18.13
CA GLY A 304 -0.93 22.09 17.04
C GLY A 304 -1.42 21.24 15.87
N MET A 305 -0.69 20.18 15.50
CA MET A 305 -1.13 19.19 14.52
C MET A 305 -2.40 18.46 14.96
N ALA A 306 -2.44 17.98 16.20
CA ALA A 306 -3.62 17.27 16.73
C ALA A 306 -4.86 18.18 16.75
N ASP A 307 -4.71 19.41 17.24
CA ASP A 307 -5.79 20.41 17.25
C ASP A 307 -6.26 20.76 15.83
N ARG A 308 -5.31 20.90 14.89
CA ARG A 308 -5.65 21.18 13.50
C ARG A 308 -6.43 20.03 12.86
N LEU A 309 -5.96 18.80 13.03
CA LEU A 309 -6.65 17.61 12.53
C LEU A 309 -8.04 17.45 13.17
N ALA A 310 -8.16 17.72 14.47
CA ALA A 310 -9.45 17.71 15.18
C ALA A 310 -10.44 18.73 14.58
N SER A 311 -9.96 19.93 14.27
CA SER A 311 -10.74 20.98 13.63
C SER A 311 -11.16 20.60 12.21
N ASP A 312 -10.23 20.09 11.40
CA ASP A 312 -10.49 19.73 10.00
C ASP A 312 -11.50 18.58 9.87
N LEU A 313 -11.44 17.61 10.80
CA LEU A 313 -12.30 16.42 10.79
C LEU A 313 -13.58 16.57 11.62
N GLY A 314 -13.65 17.55 12.52
CA GLY A 314 -14.77 17.72 13.45
C GLY A 314 -14.88 16.62 14.51
N VAL A 315 -13.77 16.00 14.90
CA VAL A 315 -13.69 14.91 15.89
C VAL A 315 -12.61 15.18 16.94
N ASN A 316 -12.54 14.35 17.99
CA ASN A 316 -11.45 14.47 18.96
C ASN A 316 -10.17 13.85 18.42
N VAL A 317 -9.02 14.50 18.63
CA VAL A 317 -7.71 13.94 18.31
C VAL A 317 -6.84 13.98 19.56
N ASN A 318 -6.26 12.85 19.94
CA ASN A 318 -5.35 12.73 21.08
C ASN A 318 -3.95 12.32 20.61
N LEU A 319 -2.93 12.79 21.32
CA LEU A 319 -1.57 12.27 21.17
C LEU A 319 -1.36 11.14 22.18
N TYR A 320 -0.97 9.97 21.67
CA TYR A 320 -0.55 8.82 22.46
C TYR A 320 0.99 8.84 22.56
N ASP A 321 1.47 9.16 23.76
CA ASP A 321 2.90 9.28 24.04
C ASP A 321 3.60 7.91 23.98
N VAL A 322 4.68 7.84 23.22
CA VAL A 322 5.49 6.64 23.02
C VAL A 322 6.97 6.94 23.23
N SER A 323 7.72 5.95 23.71
CA SER A 323 9.17 6.10 23.94
C SER A 323 10.05 5.38 22.90
N SER A 324 9.48 4.63 21.95
CA SER A 324 10.22 3.93 20.90
C SER A 324 9.37 3.63 19.66
N GLU A 325 10.04 3.34 18.54
CA GLU A 325 9.37 2.99 17.27
C GLU A 325 8.60 1.67 17.42
N GLY A 326 9.15 0.74 18.21
CA GLY A 326 8.47 -0.51 18.55
C GLY A 326 7.16 -0.29 19.32
N MET A 327 7.09 0.73 20.18
CA MET A 327 5.83 1.09 20.84
C MET A 327 4.80 1.67 19.87
N ILE A 328 5.22 2.38 18.82
CA ILE A 328 4.29 2.83 17.75
C ILE A 328 3.67 1.61 17.07
N VAL A 329 4.50 0.63 16.67
CA VAL A 329 4.03 -0.62 16.07
C VAL A 329 2.99 -1.29 16.98
N GLN A 330 3.29 -1.45 18.27
CA GLN A 330 2.37 -2.09 19.22
C GLN A 330 1.08 -1.29 19.45
N ALA A 331 1.19 0.03 19.54
CA ALA A 331 0.03 0.90 19.71
C ALA A 331 -0.93 0.77 18.52
N LEU A 332 -0.40 0.68 17.30
CA LEU A 332 -1.20 0.43 16.09
C LEU A 332 -1.79 -0.98 16.05
N ARG A 333 -0.99 -2.01 16.37
CA ARG A 333 -1.43 -3.42 16.41
C ARG A 333 -2.61 -3.64 17.34
N PHE A 334 -2.52 -3.11 18.56
CA PHE A 334 -3.54 -3.30 19.59
C PHE A 334 -4.63 -2.23 19.58
N GLY A 335 -4.61 -1.30 18.64
CA GLY A 335 -5.63 -0.25 18.50
C GLY A 335 -5.62 0.79 19.61
N GLN A 336 -4.48 0.98 20.30
CA GLN A 336 -4.27 2.09 21.22
C GLN A 336 -4.07 3.40 20.45
N ALA A 337 -3.42 3.32 19.29
CA ALA A 337 -3.27 4.39 18.31
C ALA A 337 -3.93 3.99 16.98
N ASP A 338 -4.36 5.00 16.23
CA ASP A 338 -4.96 4.88 14.89
C ASP A 338 -3.93 5.14 13.78
N ILE A 339 -3.05 6.13 13.98
CA ILE A 339 -1.94 6.45 13.08
C ILE A 339 -0.65 6.70 13.86
N GLY A 340 0.50 6.50 13.23
CA GLY A 340 1.81 6.79 13.82
C GLY A 340 2.83 7.16 12.75
N PHE A 341 3.71 8.11 13.05
CA PHE A 341 4.82 8.49 12.17
C PHE A 341 6.02 7.59 12.48
N MET A 342 6.62 7.00 11.45
CA MET A 342 7.64 5.97 11.65
C MET A 342 8.86 6.15 10.75
N GLU A 343 9.99 5.61 11.19
CA GLU A 343 11.14 5.43 10.30
C GLU A 343 10.91 4.29 9.28
N GLY A 344 11.64 4.28 8.17
CA GLY A 344 11.46 3.26 7.13
C GLY A 344 11.72 1.82 7.59
N GLY A 345 12.69 1.61 8.50
CA GLY A 345 13.00 0.30 9.08
C GLY A 345 11.85 -0.30 9.93
N PRO A 346 11.40 0.36 11.00
CA PRO A 346 10.29 -0.14 11.80
C PRO A 346 8.95 -0.12 11.03
N ALA A 347 8.75 0.79 10.08
CA ALA A 347 7.59 0.74 9.18
C ALA A 347 7.59 -0.50 8.28
N TRP A 348 8.76 -0.91 7.78
CA TRP A 348 8.92 -2.15 7.01
C TRP A 348 8.57 -3.39 7.83
N ILE A 349 9.05 -3.48 9.07
CA ILE A 349 8.65 -4.57 9.99
C ILE A 349 7.16 -4.50 10.31
N GLY A 350 6.64 -3.30 10.60
CA GLY A 350 5.21 -3.05 10.76
C GLY A 350 4.38 -3.64 9.62
N TRP A 351 4.81 -3.42 8.39
CA TRP A 351 4.15 -3.94 7.21
C TRP A 351 4.31 -5.44 7.03
N LYS A 352 5.54 -5.98 7.19
CA LYS A 352 5.82 -7.40 6.87
C LYS A 352 5.41 -8.39 7.96
N GLU A 353 5.40 -7.97 9.22
CA GLU A 353 5.17 -8.89 10.35
C GLU A 353 3.81 -8.64 11.04
N TYR A 354 3.21 -7.45 10.85
CA TYR A 354 2.09 -7.00 11.68
C TYR A 354 0.93 -6.34 10.92
N ASP A 355 0.85 -6.57 9.62
CA ASP A 355 -0.25 -6.12 8.75
C ASP A 355 -0.51 -4.60 8.82
N LEU A 356 0.52 -3.82 9.16
CA LEU A 356 0.43 -2.36 9.14
C LEU A 356 0.55 -1.85 7.70
N SER A 357 -0.13 -0.75 7.43
CA SER A 357 -0.20 -0.14 6.11
C SER A 357 0.31 1.30 6.14
N VAL A 358 0.92 1.76 5.06
CA VAL A 358 1.27 3.17 4.86
C VAL A 358 0.02 3.93 4.41
N LEU A 359 -0.25 5.07 5.03
CA LEU A 359 -1.32 6.02 4.67
C LEU A 359 -0.79 7.18 3.83
N ALA A 360 0.25 7.84 4.34
CA ALA A 360 0.89 9.00 3.76
C ALA A 360 2.40 8.89 3.93
N VAL A 361 3.15 9.57 3.08
CA VAL A 361 4.61 9.53 3.06
C VAL A 361 5.17 10.93 3.00
N GLU A 362 6.20 11.18 3.78
CA GLU A 362 6.95 12.42 3.74
C GLU A 362 7.61 12.61 2.37
N THR A 363 7.52 13.80 1.79
CA THR A 363 8.32 14.13 0.60
C THR A 363 9.73 14.58 1.01
N THR A 364 10.72 14.18 0.22
CA THR A 364 12.13 14.47 0.45
C THR A 364 12.62 15.64 -0.39
N THR A 365 11.85 16.05 -1.41
CA THR A 365 12.15 17.14 -2.35
C THR A 365 10.91 18.00 -2.61
N SER A 366 11.11 19.19 -3.18
CA SER A 366 10.02 20.04 -3.67
C SER A 366 9.30 19.47 -4.89
N SER A 367 9.92 18.53 -5.62
CA SER A 367 9.30 17.77 -6.71
C SER A 367 8.36 16.67 -6.21
N GLY A 368 8.39 16.35 -4.91
CA GLY A 368 7.52 15.36 -4.31
C GLY A 368 8.04 13.93 -4.39
N ASP A 369 9.37 13.77 -4.44
CA ASP A 369 10.03 12.47 -4.27
C ASP A 369 9.81 11.99 -2.84
N THR A 370 9.71 10.68 -2.63
CA THR A 370 9.38 10.08 -1.32
C THR A 370 10.49 9.16 -0.82
N TYR A 371 11.67 9.26 -1.43
CA TYR A 371 12.80 8.41 -1.13
C TYR A 371 14.10 9.21 -1.29
N TYR A 372 15.20 8.58 -0.91
CA TYR A 372 16.54 9.00 -1.32
C TYR A 372 17.30 7.78 -1.81
N ASN A 373 18.16 7.99 -2.80
CA ASN A 373 18.96 6.92 -3.37
C ASN A 373 20.23 6.69 -2.56
N ALA A 374 20.63 5.43 -2.45
CA ALA A 374 21.97 5.07 -2.03
C ALA A 374 22.80 4.63 -3.20
N SER A 375 24.07 5.03 -3.19
CA SER A 375 24.99 4.77 -4.28
C SER A 375 26.37 4.47 -3.71
N ALA A 376 27.20 3.83 -4.53
CA ALA A 376 28.62 3.71 -4.27
C ALA A 376 29.37 4.83 -4.96
N TRP A 377 30.27 5.46 -4.23
CA TRP A 377 31.19 6.46 -4.72
C TRP A 377 32.57 5.84 -4.83
N VAL A 378 33.20 6.01 -5.99
CA VAL A 378 34.54 5.50 -6.30
C VAL A 378 35.38 6.61 -6.90
N LEU A 379 36.70 6.44 -6.93
CA LEU A 379 37.57 7.40 -7.60
C LEU A 379 37.51 7.23 -9.13
N ALA A 380 37.58 8.32 -9.88
CA ALA A 380 37.48 8.34 -11.34
C ALA A 380 38.56 7.51 -12.05
N ASN A 381 39.71 7.29 -11.40
CA ASN A 381 40.80 6.47 -11.91
C ASN A 381 40.67 4.97 -11.59
N SER A 382 39.61 4.55 -10.88
CA SER A 382 39.36 3.16 -10.50
C SER A 382 38.82 2.33 -11.66
N THR A 383 39.03 1.01 -11.60
CA THR A 383 38.43 0.07 -12.57
C THR A 383 36.90 0.09 -12.49
N MET A 384 36.33 0.27 -11.30
CA MET A 384 34.87 0.41 -11.12
C MET A 384 34.33 1.62 -11.89
N ALA A 385 34.99 2.77 -11.80
CA ALA A 385 34.60 3.95 -12.58
C ALA A 385 34.73 3.71 -14.09
N GLN A 386 35.79 3.02 -14.52
CA GLN A 386 35.99 2.69 -15.93
C GLN A 386 34.87 1.79 -16.46
N TYR A 387 34.51 0.72 -15.75
CA TYR A 387 33.42 -0.19 -16.13
C TYR A 387 32.05 0.48 -16.11
N HIS A 388 31.86 1.48 -15.24
CA HIS A 388 30.62 2.24 -15.26
C HIS A 388 30.51 3.18 -16.48
N LEU A 389 31.64 3.70 -16.97
CA LEU A 389 31.69 4.76 -17.97
C LEU A 389 32.06 4.27 -19.38
N ASP A 390 32.22 2.96 -19.60
CA ASP A 390 32.69 2.38 -20.87
C ASP A 390 31.58 2.00 -21.87
N ASP A 391 30.31 2.14 -21.47
CA ASP A 391 29.12 1.73 -22.25
C ASP A 391 29.16 0.25 -22.72
N ASP A 392 29.92 -0.62 -22.05
CA ASP A 392 30.05 -2.03 -22.39
C ASP A 392 29.14 -2.90 -21.50
N PRO A 393 28.09 -3.55 -22.03
CA PRO A 393 27.21 -4.41 -21.22
C PRO A 393 27.88 -5.69 -20.72
N THR A 394 29.14 -5.95 -21.10
CA THR A 394 29.92 -7.11 -20.64
C THR A 394 30.84 -6.80 -19.45
N THR A 395 31.04 -5.52 -19.12
CA THR A 395 31.73 -5.07 -17.92
C THR A 395 30.72 -4.73 -16.83
N ASP A 396 31.09 -4.98 -15.58
CA ASP A 396 30.20 -4.76 -14.44
C ASP A 396 30.96 -4.10 -13.30
N PRO A 397 30.69 -2.83 -12.98
CA PRO A 397 31.42 -2.11 -11.93
C PRO A 397 31.28 -2.74 -10.54
N PHE A 398 30.20 -3.49 -10.29
CA PHE A 398 29.96 -4.13 -9.00
C PHE A 398 30.75 -5.43 -8.83
N SER A 399 31.06 -6.11 -9.93
CA SER A 399 31.92 -7.30 -9.90
C SER A 399 33.35 -6.99 -9.43
N GLU A 400 33.80 -5.75 -9.62
CA GLU A 400 35.12 -5.25 -9.24
C GLU A 400 35.22 -4.81 -7.77
N LEU A 401 34.10 -4.85 -7.01
CA LEU A 401 34.10 -4.52 -5.58
C LEU A 401 34.71 -5.62 -4.71
N ALA A 402 34.79 -6.85 -5.21
CA ALA A 402 35.39 -7.97 -4.48
C ALA A 402 36.88 -7.71 -4.19
N GLY A 403 37.27 -7.84 -2.93
CA GLY A 403 38.64 -7.60 -2.46
C GLY A 403 39.06 -6.14 -2.44
N LYS A 404 38.11 -5.20 -2.53
CA LYS A 404 38.32 -3.76 -2.33
C LYS A 404 38.06 -3.36 -0.88
N THR A 405 38.64 -2.26 -0.46
CA THR A 405 38.37 -1.67 0.86
C THR A 405 37.10 -0.83 0.81
N SER A 406 36.05 -1.21 1.55
CA SER A 406 34.82 -0.43 1.64
C SER A 406 34.82 0.60 2.78
N CYS A 407 34.17 1.73 2.54
CA CYS A 407 33.89 2.77 3.54
C CYS A 407 32.39 2.83 3.79
N HIS A 408 31.97 2.38 4.98
CA HIS A 408 30.56 2.42 5.40
C HIS A 408 30.30 3.61 6.32
N THR A 409 29.07 4.14 6.29
CA THR A 409 28.68 5.22 7.23
C THR A 409 28.57 4.75 8.69
N GLY A 410 28.49 3.44 8.93
CA GLY A 410 28.36 2.82 10.24
C GLY A 410 27.54 1.53 10.21
N TRP A 411 27.60 0.76 11.30
CA TRP A 411 26.90 -0.52 11.44
C TRP A 411 25.37 -0.38 11.26
N LEU A 412 24.80 -1.19 10.37
CA LEU A 412 23.36 -1.30 10.05
C LEU A 412 22.67 0.03 9.67
N LYS A 413 23.42 0.99 9.12
CA LYS A 413 22.85 2.22 8.55
C LYS A 413 22.26 1.94 7.16
N SER A 414 21.11 2.55 6.83
CA SER A 414 20.36 2.29 5.58
C SER A 414 21.22 2.43 4.32
N ALA A 415 21.55 3.66 3.89
CA ALA A 415 22.31 3.90 2.66
C ALA A 415 23.78 3.49 2.71
N GLY A 416 24.38 3.44 3.90
CA GLY A 416 25.80 3.13 4.05
C GLY A 416 26.11 1.66 4.29
N MET A 417 25.13 0.79 4.49
CA MET A 417 25.36 -0.63 4.75
C MET A 417 24.20 -1.53 4.30
N LEU A 418 22.98 -1.32 4.81
CA LEU A 418 21.90 -2.28 4.56
C LEU A 418 21.55 -2.35 3.06
N MET A 419 21.27 -1.22 2.42
CA MET A 419 20.93 -1.24 0.99
C MET A 419 22.05 -1.77 0.08
N PRO A 420 23.32 -1.32 0.19
CA PRO A 420 24.38 -1.89 -0.65
C PRO A 420 24.61 -3.38 -0.37
N MET A 421 24.58 -3.84 0.89
CA MET A 421 24.74 -5.26 1.20
C MET A 421 23.55 -6.09 0.72
N GLY A 422 22.32 -5.60 0.89
CA GLY A 422 21.11 -6.23 0.39
C GLY A 422 21.13 -6.39 -1.12
N TYR A 423 21.54 -5.35 -1.84
CA TYR A 423 21.70 -5.41 -3.30
C TYR A 423 22.78 -6.44 -3.70
N LEU A 424 23.96 -6.38 -3.08
CA LEU A 424 25.07 -7.24 -3.42
C LEU A 424 24.79 -8.72 -3.13
N ILE A 425 24.12 -9.01 -2.02
CA ILE A 425 23.71 -10.37 -1.67
C ILE A 425 22.59 -10.84 -2.61
N GLY A 426 21.54 -10.01 -2.79
CA GLY A 426 20.37 -10.36 -3.60
C GLY A 426 20.70 -10.60 -5.08
N ASN A 427 21.71 -9.91 -5.63
CA ASN A 427 22.19 -10.11 -7.00
C ASN A 427 23.34 -11.12 -7.11
N GLY A 428 23.76 -11.76 -6.01
CA GLY A 428 24.77 -12.82 -6.02
C GLY A 428 26.22 -12.34 -6.16
N TYR A 429 26.50 -11.05 -5.97
CA TYR A 429 27.87 -10.52 -5.89
C TYR A 429 28.56 -10.94 -4.59
N VAL A 430 27.79 -11.03 -3.50
CA VAL A 430 28.27 -11.39 -2.17
C VAL A 430 27.52 -12.64 -1.69
N ASN A 431 28.27 -13.62 -1.21
CA ASN A 431 27.69 -14.78 -0.54
C ASN A 431 27.71 -14.55 0.98
N PRO A 432 26.56 -14.66 1.68
CA PRO A 432 26.54 -14.56 3.13
C PRO A 432 27.45 -15.58 3.81
N VAL A 433 28.14 -15.14 4.85
CA VAL A 433 29.08 -15.95 5.64
C VAL A 433 28.65 -15.94 7.11
N GLY A 434 28.38 -17.11 7.67
CA GLY A 434 28.03 -17.29 9.06
C GLY A 434 26.65 -17.92 9.25
N ASP A 435 26.06 -17.67 10.40
CA ASP A 435 24.70 -18.09 10.72
C ASP A 435 23.69 -17.16 10.01
N ALA A 436 22.70 -17.75 9.35
CA ALA A 436 21.69 -17.01 8.59
C ALA A 436 20.67 -16.30 9.49
N ASP A 437 20.60 -16.69 10.76
CA ASP A 437 19.67 -16.10 11.73
C ASP A 437 20.36 -15.02 12.59
N ASP A 438 21.68 -14.90 12.54
CA ASP A 438 22.46 -13.91 13.31
C ASP A 438 22.90 -12.74 12.43
N ILE A 439 22.36 -11.54 12.67
CA ILE A 439 22.75 -10.32 11.96
C ILE A 439 24.25 -10.00 12.10
N ASN A 440 24.92 -10.46 13.17
CA ASN A 440 26.35 -10.25 13.33
C ASN A 440 27.19 -11.00 12.29
N SER A 441 26.62 -12.04 11.66
CA SER A 441 27.22 -12.73 10.50
C SER A 441 27.40 -11.79 9.29
N LEU A 442 26.64 -10.69 9.21
CA LEU A 442 26.86 -9.68 8.18
C LEU A 442 28.25 -9.05 8.28
N ARG A 443 28.86 -8.95 9.48
CA ARG A 443 30.27 -8.50 9.60
C ARG A 443 31.22 -9.48 8.93
N ASN A 444 31.06 -10.78 9.18
CA ASN A 444 31.88 -11.81 8.54
C ASN A 444 31.73 -11.78 7.02
N THR A 445 30.51 -11.50 6.54
CA THR A 445 30.19 -11.37 5.13
C THR A 445 30.90 -10.16 4.50
N ILE A 446 30.83 -8.99 5.15
CA ILE A 446 31.52 -7.77 4.72
C ILE A 446 33.03 -7.99 4.75
N ASP A 447 33.57 -8.50 5.85
CA ASP A 447 35.00 -8.73 6.01
C ASP A 447 35.51 -9.76 5.00
N ALA A 448 34.73 -10.78 4.63
CA ALA A 448 35.14 -11.75 3.62
C ALA A 448 35.16 -11.20 2.19
N HIS A 449 34.24 -10.27 1.86
CA HIS A 449 34.12 -9.72 0.51
C HIS A 449 34.96 -8.45 0.31
N PHE A 450 35.01 -7.57 1.31
CA PHE A 450 35.70 -6.28 1.29
C PHE A 450 37.02 -6.31 2.08
N ASP A 451 37.75 -7.43 2.02
CA ASP A 451 39.10 -7.53 2.57
C ASP A 451 40.15 -7.00 1.58
N GLY A 452 40.30 -5.67 1.54
CA GLY A 452 41.37 -5.01 0.81
C GLY A 452 42.78 -5.45 1.25
N SER A 453 42.95 -6.04 2.44
CA SER A 453 44.29 -6.45 2.92
C SER A 453 44.93 -7.55 2.06
N THR A 454 44.12 -8.29 1.31
CA THR A 454 44.58 -9.30 0.34
C THR A 454 45.13 -8.69 -0.96
N SER A 455 44.90 -7.39 -1.20
CA SER A 455 45.26 -6.65 -2.42
C SER A 455 46.06 -5.36 -2.14
N ASN A 456 46.77 -5.29 -1.00
CA ASN A 456 47.50 -4.11 -0.48
C ASN A 456 46.63 -2.92 0.00
N GLY A 457 45.33 -3.13 0.18
CA GLY A 457 44.38 -2.19 0.80
C GLY A 457 44.22 -2.39 2.32
N ASN A 458 43.14 -1.84 2.88
CA ASN A 458 42.82 -1.94 4.30
C ASN A 458 41.60 -2.86 4.53
N ALA A 459 41.28 -3.14 5.79
CA ALA A 459 40.00 -3.74 6.15
C ALA A 459 38.86 -2.73 5.97
N ALA A 460 37.65 -3.24 5.72
CA ALA A 460 36.43 -2.45 5.62
C ALA A 460 36.26 -1.50 6.82
N SER A 461 35.96 -0.23 6.54
CA SER A 461 35.69 0.78 7.56
C SER A 461 34.22 0.72 7.97
N ILE A 462 33.94 0.17 9.16
CA ILE A 462 32.62 0.15 9.79
C ILE A 462 32.70 0.90 11.12
N PRO A 463 32.60 2.24 11.10
CA PRO A 463 32.81 3.07 12.28
C PRO A 463 31.62 3.01 13.26
N GLU A 464 31.93 3.14 14.55
CA GLU A 464 30.94 3.45 15.58
C GLU A 464 30.49 4.93 15.48
N SER A 465 29.30 5.23 15.99
CA SER A 465 28.76 6.59 15.95
C SER A 465 29.69 7.58 16.63
N GLY A 466 30.16 8.59 15.88
CA GLY A 466 31.08 9.63 16.37
C GLY A 466 32.57 9.27 16.28
N ALA A 467 32.93 8.10 15.75
CA ALA A 467 34.30 7.74 15.44
C ALA A 467 34.79 8.41 14.13
N LEU A 468 36.11 8.35 13.88
CA LEU A 468 36.69 8.73 12.59
C LEU A 468 36.01 7.95 11.45
N TYR A 469 35.71 8.62 10.35
CA TYR A 469 34.95 8.11 9.20
C TYR A 469 33.47 7.77 9.47
N SER A 470 32.93 8.05 10.67
CA SER A 470 31.51 7.86 10.96
C SER A 470 30.60 8.79 10.16
N GLY A 471 29.45 8.27 9.74
CA GLY A 471 28.42 9.03 9.03
C GLY A 471 28.71 9.25 7.54
N TYR A 472 27.86 10.03 6.89
CA TYR A 472 27.95 10.25 5.43
C TYR A 472 29.23 10.98 5.02
N GLY A 473 29.58 12.08 5.71
CA GLY A 473 30.82 12.81 5.43
C GLY A 473 32.05 11.94 5.70
N GLY A 474 32.04 11.20 6.80
CA GLY A 474 33.15 10.30 7.15
C GLY A 474 33.37 9.15 6.16
N ALA A 475 32.31 8.59 5.57
CA ALA A 475 32.45 7.58 4.52
C ALA A 475 33.13 8.15 3.26
N ILE A 476 32.80 9.38 2.86
CA ILE A 476 33.48 10.04 1.73
C ILE A 476 34.90 10.47 2.11
N GLU A 477 35.14 10.92 3.34
CA GLU A 477 36.48 11.22 3.87
C GLU A 477 37.38 9.96 3.82
N CYS A 478 36.83 8.79 4.16
CA CYS A 478 37.51 7.51 4.08
C CYS A 478 37.96 7.17 2.65
N LEU A 479 37.13 7.45 1.64
CA LEU A 479 37.51 7.34 0.22
C LEU A 479 38.56 8.40 -0.17
N SER A 480 38.34 9.65 0.22
CA SER A 480 39.14 10.80 -0.20
C SER A 480 40.55 10.79 0.37
N SER A 481 40.71 10.24 1.57
CA SER A 481 42.01 10.05 2.24
C SER A 481 42.80 8.85 1.70
N GLY A 482 42.24 8.08 0.77
CA GLY A 482 42.86 6.88 0.21
C GLY A 482 42.88 5.70 1.18
N TYR A 483 42.07 5.74 2.25
CA TYR A 483 41.90 4.58 3.14
C TYR A 483 41.08 3.50 2.43
N GLY A 484 39.98 3.88 1.80
CA GLY A 484 39.10 2.98 1.06
C GLY A 484 39.12 3.17 -0.45
N ASP A 485 38.62 2.16 -1.16
CA ASP A 485 38.48 2.13 -2.61
C ASP A 485 37.04 2.48 -3.07
N VAL A 486 36.06 2.29 -2.18
CA VAL A 486 34.63 2.56 -2.42
C VAL A 486 33.97 3.10 -1.15
N ALA A 487 33.11 4.10 -1.28
CA ALA A 487 32.29 4.61 -0.18
C ALA A 487 30.79 4.45 -0.45
N PHE A 488 30.05 3.93 0.52
CA PHE A 488 28.60 3.78 0.44
C PHE A 488 27.92 4.97 1.12
N ALA A 489 27.21 5.78 0.35
CA ALA A 489 26.58 7.00 0.85
C ALA A 489 25.32 7.35 0.04
N LYS A 490 24.69 8.50 0.33
CA LYS A 490 23.58 9.00 -0.49
C LYS A 490 24.10 9.51 -1.83
N GLY A 491 23.37 9.22 -2.90
CA GLY A 491 23.63 9.70 -4.25
C GLY A 491 22.49 10.56 -4.81
N ASP A 492 22.62 10.90 -6.09
CA ASP A 492 21.64 11.64 -6.89
C ASP A 492 21.24 12.97 -6.22
N ASP A 493 19.95 13.24 -6.05
CA ASP A 493 19.44 14.50 -5.48
C ASP A 493 19.87 14.75 -4.03
N PHE A 494 20.39 13.73 -3.34
CA PHE A 494 20.96 13.82 -1.99
C PHE A 494 22.44 13.49 -1.96
N SER A 495 23.15 13.73 -3.07
CA SER A 495 24.58 13.50 -3.24
C SER A 495 25.38 13.95 -2.02
N THR A 496 25.98 12.96 -1.36
CA THR A 496 26.83 13.22 -0.20
C THR A 496 28.08 13.99 -0.61
N VAL A 497 28.64 13.67 -1.77
CA VAL A 497 29.81 14.38 -2.29
C VAL A 497 29.47 15.84 -2.56
N ASP A 498 28.33 16.13 -3.21
CA ASP A 498 27.99 17.54 -3.50
C ASP A 498 27.78 18.36 -2.23
N LYS A 499 27.12 17.75 -1.22
CA LYS A 499 26.87 18.40 0.07
C LYS A 499 28.16 18.84 0.78
N TYR A 500 29.21 18.03 0.75
CA TYR A 500 30.44 18.31 1.52
C TYR A 500 31.56 18.91 0.65
N CYS A 501 31.56 18.68 -0.66
CA CYS A 501 32.69 18.97 -1.55
C CYS A 501 32.35 19.86 -2.76
N ASN A 502 31.07 20.21 -3.00
CA ASN A 502 30.65 21.00 -4.15
C ASN A 502 29.74 22.19 -3.76
N ASN A 503 30.07 22.86 -2.65
CA ASN A 503 29.35 24.07 -2.25
C ASN A 503 29.73 25.26 -3.14
N ASP A 504 28.76 26.16 -3.40
CA ASP A 504 28.96 27.38 -4.18
C ASP A 504 30.11 28.24 -3.64
N ASN A 505 30.26 28.25 -2.32
CA ASN A 505 31.38 28.87 -1.64
C ASN A 505 32.41 27.80 -1.24
N ALA A 506 33.56 27.80 -1.92
CA ALA A 506 34.61 26.82 -1.69
C ALA A 506 35.16 26.78 -0.26
N SER A 507 34.95 27.81 0.58
CA SER A 507 35.34 27.76 2.00
C SER A 507 34.45 26.85 2.85
N ASP A 508 33.29 26.48 2.33
CA ASP A 508 32.30 25.66 3.03
C ASP A 508 32.50 24.18 2.70
N ASN A 509 33.40 23.88 1.75
CA ASN A 509 33.84 22.52 1.46
C ASN A 509 34.77 22.00 2.56
N GLU A 510 34.64 20.72 2.85
CA GLU A 510 35.50 20.05 3.82
C GLU A 510 36.95 19.96 3.31
N GLU A 511 37.93 20.04 4.22
CA GLU A 511 39.36 20.11 3.85
C GLU A 511 39.88 18.82 3.18
N TRP A 512 39.22 17.69 3.42
CA TRP A 512 39.58 16.38 2.88
C TRP A 512 39.01 16.11 1.48
N CYS A 513 38.22 17.02 0.93
CA CYS A 513 37.62 16.86 -0.39
C CYS A 513 38.66 16.86 -1.52
N LEU A 514 38.49 15.93 -2.45
CA LEU A 514 39.19 15.91 -3.74
C LEU A 514 38.45 16.83 -4.74
N PRO A 515 39.07 17.18 -5.88
CA PRO A 515 38.35 17.76 -7.01
C PRO A 515 37.08 16.95 -7.35
N ILE A 516 35.98 17.63 -7.66
CA ILE A 516 34.68 16.97 -7.89
C ILE A 516 34.74 15.94 -9.02
N GLU A 517 35.56 16.19 -10.04
CA GLU A 517 35.84 15.32 -11.17
C GLU A 517 36.55 14.00 -10.80
N ASP A 518 37.13 13.91 -9.61
CA ASP A 518 37.76 12.69 -9.10
C ASP A 518 36.75 11.73 -8.46
N TYR A 519 35.51 12.16 -8.20
CA TYR A 519 34.45 11.30 -7.69
C TYR A 519 33.54 10.81 -8.81
N VAL A 520 33.29 9.51 -8.85
CA VAL A 520 32.31 8.89 -9.74
C VAL A 520 31.27 8.18 -8.90
N GLN A 521 30.00 8.54 -9.11
CA GLN A 521 28.87 7.81 -8.56
C GLN A 521 28.58 6.60 -9.45
N LEU A 522 28.54 5.41 -8.87
CA LEU A 522 28.03 4.20 -9.52
C LEU A 522 26.49 4.20 -9.54
N PRO A 523 25.84 3.33 -10.34
CA PRO A 523 24.39 3.20 -10.33
C PRO A 523 23.84 2.98 -8.92
N SER A 524 22.70 3.58 -8.63
CA SER A 524 22.10 3.54 -7.29
C SER A 524 21.59 2.13 -6.94
N TRP A 525 21.85 1.70 -5.71
CA TRP A 525 21.53 0.37 -5.15
C TRP A 525 20.04 0.17 -4.85
N GLY A 526 19.26 1.24 -4.92
CA GLY A 526 17.83 1.27 -4.63
C GLY A 526 17.43 2.52 -3.86
N GLN A 527 16.14 2.56 -3.49
CA GLN A 527 15.48 3.70 -2.87
C GLN A 527 15.28 3.43 -1.38
N SER A 528 15.86 4.28 -0.52
CA SER A 528 15.49 4.28 0.89
C SER A 528 14.22 5.11 1.06
N PRO A 529 13.16 4.56 1.68
CA PRO A 529 11.94 5.30 1.92
C PRO A 529 12.19 6.45 2.89
N SER A 530 11.46 7.55 2.68
CA SER A 530 11.24 8.56 3.72
C SER A 530 10.30 8.03 4.81
N HIS A 531 10.00 8.85 5.82
CA HIS A 531 9.13 8.45 6.91
C HIS A 531 7.66 8.31 6.46
N PRO A 532 7.04 7.13 6.62
CA PRO A 532 5.61 6.99 6.43
C PRO A 532 4.81 7.34 7.69
N VAL A 533 3.55 7.69 7.46
CA VAL A 533 2.46 7.61 8.42
C VAL A 533 1.84 6.21 8.28
N MET A 534 1.97 5.39 9.32
CA MET A 534 1.48 4.02 9.36
C MET A 534 0.14 3.92 10.07
N TYR A 535 -0.67 2.94 9.71
CA TYR A 535 -1.95 2.60 10.35
C TYR A 535 -2.20 1.09 10.30
N ASN A 536 -3.21 0.61 11.03
CA ASN A 536 -3.68 -0.77 10.90
C ASN A 536 -5.01 -0.80 10.11
N SER A 537 -5.05 -1.50 8.98
CA SER A 537 -6.20 -1.49 8.07
C SER A 537 -7.44 -2.22 8.59
N GLU A 538 -7.27 -3.13 9.57
CA GLU A 538 -8.36 -3.79 10.27
C GLU A 538 -8.97 -2.94 11.39
N LYS A 539 -8.20 -2.01 11.97
CA LYS A 539 -8.65 -1.17 13.11
C LYS A 539 -9.13 0.21 12.68
N LEU A 540 -8.63 0.73 11.57
CA LEU A 540 -8.97 2.05 11.04
C LEU A 540 -9.71 1.93 9.72
N ASP A 541 -11.01 2.22 9.75
CA ASP A 541 -11.90 2.10 8.60
C ASP A 541 -11.54 3.06 7.46
N VAL A 542 -12.01 2.74 6.24
CA VAL A 542 -11.68 3.49 5.02
C VAL A 542 -12.16 4.95 5.08
N HIS A 543 -13.31 5.22 5.69
CA HIS A 543 -13.84 6.58 5.77
C HIS A 543 -12.96 7.45 6.67
N THR A 544 -12.64 6.96 7.86
CA THR A 544 -11.78 7.67 8.81
C THR A 544 -10.38 7.88 8.23
N ARG A 545 -9.72 6.85 7.69
CA ARG A 545 -8.36 7.02 7.16
C ARG A 545 -8.30 7.87 5.91
N ASN A 546 -9.30 7.82 5.02
CA ASN A 546 -9.34 8.70 3.86
C ASN A 546 -9.57 10.16 4.28
N ALA A 547 -10.41 10.40 5.28
CA ALA A 547 -10.60 11.74 5.84
C ALA A 547 -9.31 12.28 6.46
N ILE A 548 -8.61 11.47 7.26
CA ILE A 548 -7.27 11.80 7.79
C ILE A 548 -6.31 12.13 6.65
N LEU A 549 -6.19 11.26 5.64
CA LEU A 549 -5.30 11.44 4.50
C LEU A 549 -5.58 12.76 3.79
N ASN A 550 -6.83 13.01 3.40
CA ASN A 550 -7.22 14.23 2.70
C ASN A 550 -6.95 15.49 3.53
N ALA A 551 -7.22 15.47 4.84
CA ALA A 551 -6.90 16.57 5.73
C ALA A 551 -5.38 16.83 5.75
N MET A 552 -4.57 15.79 5.97
CA MET A 552 -3.11 15.91 6.01
C MET A 552 -2.51 16.37 4.68
N LEU A 553 -3.04 15.91 3.54
CA LEU A 553 -2.56 16.34 2.23
C LEU A 553 -2.93 17.79 1.91
N SER A 554 -4.08 18.28 2.42
CA SER A 554 -4.50 19.67 2.22
C SER A 554 -3.54 20.67 2.90
N TRP A 555 -2.80 20.22 3.92
CA TRP A 555 -1.81 21.06 4.60
C TRP A 555 -0.63 21.44 3.71
N ASN A 556 -0.35 20.67 2.64
CA ASN A 556 0.69 21.00 1.66
C ASN A 556 0.42 22.32 0.95
N ASP A 557 -0.86 22.70 0.82
CA ASP A 557 -1.26 23.90 0.11
C ASP A 557 -1.19 25.16 1.00
N GLU A 558 -0.72 25.04 2.25
CA GLU A 558 -0.73 26.12 3.22
C GLU A 558 0.68 26.60 3.59
N MET A 559 0.84 27.91 3.76
CA MET A 559 2.06 28.50 4.30
C MET A 559 1.74 29.67 5.22
N TRP A 560 2.55 29.87 6.26
CA TRP A 560 2.40 31.05 7.11
C TRP A 560 2.90 32.31 6.40
N VAL A 561 2.11 33.38 6.46
CA VAL A 561 2.50 34.67 5.91
C VAL A 561 2.40 35.77 6.96
N GLN A 562 3.38 36.67 6.93
CA GLN A 562 3.45 37.83 7.81
C GLN A 562 3.43 39.12 6.97
N ASP A 563 2.51 40.03 7.30
CA ASP A 563 2.34 41.33 6.64
C ASP A 563 2.22 41.25 5.09
N TYR A 564 1.58 40.19 4.60
CA TYR A 564 1.46 39.92 3.16
C TYR A 564 0.48 40.89 2.49
N ALA A 565 0.96 41.63 1.51
CA ALA A 565 0.19 42.71 0.87
C ALA A 565 -0.57 42.23 -0.37
N ILE A 566 -1.91 42.20 -0.30
CA ILE A 566 -2.80 41.95 -1.45
C ILE A 566 -3.80 43.11 -1.57
N GLY A 567 -3.86 43.76 -2.74
CA GLY A 567 -4.86 44.81 -3.01
C GLY A 567 -4.74 46.05 -2.11
N GLY A 568 -3.58 46.31 -1.52
CA GLY A 568 -3.35 47.44 -0.60
C GLY A 568 -3.73 47.19 0.86
N GLN A 569 -4.09 45.96 1.22
CA GLN A 569 -4.27 45.49 2.60
C GLN A 569 -3.20 44.47 2.95
N THR A 570 -2.76 44.45 4.20
CA THR A 570 -1.78 43.50 4.73
C THR A 570 -2.47 42.43 5.56
N TYR A 571 -2.11 41.18 5.34
CA TYR A 571 -2.67 40.02 6.01
C TYR A 571 -1.56 39.25 6.74
N THR A 572 -1.86 38.79 7.94
CA THR A 572 -1.02 37.87 8.71
C THR A 572 -1.91 36.68 9.09
N GLY A 573 -1.45 35.47 8.80
CA GLY A 573 -2.24 34.26 9.01
C GLY A 573 -1.76 33.09 8.15
N CYS A 574 -2.52 32.01 8.16
CA CYS A 574 -2.24 30.84 7.34
C CYS A 574 -2.82 31.04 5.93
N TYR A 575 -1.96 31.14 4.93
CA TYR A 575 -2.35 31.40 3.55
C TYR A 575 -2.40 30.09 2.76
N ASN A 576 -3.55 29.83 2.15
CA ASN A 576 -3.72 28.71 1.23
C ASN A 576 -3.35 29.15 -0.20
N THR A 577 -2.35 28.48 -0.77
CA THR A 577 -1.73 28.80 -2.06
C THR A 577 -2.60 28.45 -3.27
N VAL A 578 -3.58 27.55 -3.10
CA VAL A 578 -4.50 27.13 -4.16
C VAL A 578 -5.73 28.02 -4.23
N THR A 579 -6.34 28.32 -3.07
CA THR A 579 -7.58 29.12 -2.97
C THR A 579 -7.31 30.62 -2.82
N HIS A 580 -6.07 31.00 -2.48
CA HIS A 580 -5.64 32.37 -2.19
C HIS A 580 -6.37 33.01 -1.00
N VAL A 581 -6.82 32.21 -0.04
CA VAL A 581 -7.49 32.66 1.19
C VAL A 581 -6.50 32.67 2.35
N VAL A 582 -6.60 33.68 3.22
CA VAL A 582 -5.86 33.76 4.49
C VAL A 582 -6.80 33.41 5.64
N ALA A 583 -6.51 32.34 6.36
CA ALA A 583 -7.21 31.92 7.56
C ALA A 583 -6.57 32.50 8.83
N ASP A 584 -7.41 32.96 9.74
CA ASP A 584 -6.99 33.44 11.07
C ASP A 584 -6.95 32.25 12.05
N ILE A 585 -5.88 31.46 11.93
CA ILE A 585 -5.58 30.33 12.81
C ILE A 585 -4.20 30.53 13.46
N PRO A 586 -3.92 29.91 14.62
CA PRO A 586 -2.59 29.94 15.23
C PRO A 586 -1.52 29.44 14.26
N GLN A 587 -0.33 30.05 14.29
CA GLN A 587 0.80 29.65 13.42
C GLN A 587 1.11 28.15 13.51
N VAL A 588 1.12 27.60 14.73
CA VAL A 588 1.39 26.17 14.99
C VAL A 588 0.31 25.22 14.42
N GLN A 589 -0.82 25.75 13.95
CA GLN A 589 -1.90 25.00 13.30
C GLN A 589 -1.92 25.21 11.77
N CYS A 590 -1.01 26.03 11.22
CA CYS A 590 -0.92 26.24 9.79
C CYS A 590 -0.22 25.06 9.12
N GLY A 591 -0.76 24.55 8.01
CA GLY A 591 -0.30 23.30 7.38
C GLY A 591 1.20 23.27 7.10
N GLY A 592 1.76 24.30 6.45
CA GLY A 592 3.20 24.38 6.19
C GLY A 592 4.08 24.43 7.45
N GLU A 593 3.56 24.97 8.57
CA GLU A 593 4.29 25.01 9.86
C GLU A 593 4.22 23.66 10.59
N ILE A 594 3.08 22.97 10.50
CA ILE A 594 2.93 21.60 10.98
C ILE A 594 3.90 20.70 10.22
N LEU A 595 3.86 20.76 8.89
CA LEU A 595 4.70 19.92 8.03
C LEU A 595 6.20 20.21 8.25
N SER A 596 6.59 21.48 8.41
CA SER A 596 8.00 21.82 8.66
C SER A 596 8.56 21.29 9.98
N THR A 597 7.70 21.01 10.96
CA THR A 597 8.13 20.49 12.27
C THR A 597 7.94 18.98 12.39
N VAL A 598 6.80 18.47 11.93
CA VAL A 598 6.42 17.06 12.12
C VAL A 598 7.13 16.16 11.10
N THR A 599 7.43 16.69 9.91
CA THR A 599 8.23 15.96 8.92
C THR A 599 9.73 16.22 9.14
N SER A 600 10.58 15.24 8.84
CA SER A 600 12.02 15.32 9.07
C SER A 600 12.81 16.22 8.11
N LYS A 601 12.20 16.59 6.98
CA LYS A 601 12.76 17.38 5.88
C LYS A 601 12.04 18.70 5.65
N GLY A 602 10.85 18.84 6.22
CA GLY A 602 10.07 20.07 6.16
C GLY A 602 9.53 20.42 4.77
N TYR A 603 9.33 19.40 3.92
CA TYR A 603 8.60 19.55 2.67
C TYR A 603 7.11 19.27 2.93
N GLY A 604 6.56 18.22 2.35
CA GLY A 604 5.14 17.90 2.44
C GLY A 604 4.86 16.43 2.67
N LEU A 605 3.60 16.07 2.44
CA LEU A 605 3.12 14.71 2.44
C LEU A 605 2.57 14.34 1.07
N LYS A 606 2.67 13.06 0.73
CA LYS A 606 2.05 12.48 -0.45
C LYS A 606 1.26 11.24 -0.03
N ALA A 607 0.19 10.92 -0.75
CA ALA A 607 -0.46 9.62 -0.57
C ALA A 607 0.53 8.52 -0.94
N GLY A 608 0.61 7.48 -0.12
CA GLY A 608 1.48 6.33 -0.36
C GLY A 608 0.88 5.07 0.26
N ASN A 609 1.18 3.91 -0.30
CA ASN A 609 0.81 2.61 0.25
C ASN A 609 2.09 1.83 0.59
N SER A 610 1.96 0.69 1.27
CA SER A 610 3.15 -0.03 1.73
C SER A 610 4.02 -0.51 0.57
N GLN A 611 3.42 -0.95 -0.54
CA GLN A 611 4.17 -1.48 -1.66
C GLN A 611 4.97 -0.41 -2.40
N ASN A 612 4.35 0.72 -2.76
CA ASN A 612 5.01 1.76 -3.53
C ASN A 612 6.10 2.48 -2.75
N HIS A 613 5.98 2.51 -1.42
CA HIS A 613 6.91 3.23 -0.58
C HIS A 613 7.98 2.32 0.01
N LEU A 614 7.60 1.15 0.52
CA LEU A 614 8.50 0.23 1.22
C LEU A 614 8.92 -0.99 0.38
N GLY A 615 8.33 -1.21 -0.80
CA GLY A 615 8.57 -2.41 -1.61
C GLY A 615 10.01 -2.59 -2.08
N SER A 616 10.60 -1.55 -2.68
CA SER A 616 12.01 -1.60 -3.14
C SER A 616 12.99 -1.81 -1.98
N TYR A 617 12.69 -1.19 -0.83
CA TYR A 617 13.44 -1.37 0.41
C TYR A 617 13.31 -2.79 0.96
N SER A 618 12.11 -3.36 0.91
CA SER A 618 11.83 -4.72 1.36
C SER A 618 12.63 -5.75 0.59
N SER A 619 12.69 -5.66 -0.75
CA SER A 619 13.45 -6.60 -1.57
C SER A 619 14.95 -6.60 -1.23
N LEU A 620 15.50 -5.43 -0.89
CA LEU A 620 16.89 -5.30 -0.47
C LEU A 620 17.12 -5.86 0.95
N LEU A 621 16.25 -5.51 1.90
CA LEU A 621 16.42 -5.94 3.28
C LEU A 621 16.17 -7.43 3.48
N ALA A 622 15.22 -8.03 2.75
CA ALA A 622 14.93 -9.46 2.81
C ALA A 622 16.12 -10.31 2.35
N ALA A 623 17.03 -9.76 1.53
CA ALA A 623 18.25 -10.45 1.12
C ALA A 623 19.31 -10.55 2.24
N ILE A 624 19.16 -9.81 3.35
CA ILE A 624 20.14 -9.76 4.44
C ILE A 624 19.74 -10.75 5.54
N PRO A 625 20.52 -11.83 5.75
CA PRO A 625 20.19 -12.82 6.78
C PRO A 625 20.21 -12.23 8.20
N GLY A 626 19.30 -12.70 9.07
CA GLY A 626 19.17 -12.29 10.47
C GLY A 626 18.61 -10.88 10.70
N LEU A 627 18.34 -10.10 9.65
CA LEU A 627 17.94 -8.70 9.81
C LEU A 627 16.52 -8.55 10.36
N SER A 628 15.56 -9.36 9.88
CA SER A 628 14.18 -9.29 10.38
C SER A 628 14.13 -9.59 11.88
N GLU A 629 14.77 -10.69 12.31
CA GLU A 629 14.83 -11.09 13.72
C GLU A 629 15.54 -10.02 14.59
N TYR A 630 16.64 -9.45 14.11
CA TYR A 630 17.30 -8.34 14.80
C TYR A 630 16.42 -7.11 14.96
N PHE A 631 15.66 -6.72 13.93
CA PHE A 631 14.74 -5.58 14.03
C PHE A 631 13.56 -5.89 14.95
N HIS A 632 13.02 -7.10 14.88
CA HIS A 632 11.91 -7.57 15.69
C HIS A 632 12.28 -7.62 17.18
N GLY A 633 13.31 -8.39 17.53
CA GLY A 633 13.66 -8.68 18.92
C GLY A 633 14.61 -7.67 19.55
N GLU A 634 15.72 -7.35 18.89
CA GLU A 634 16.82 -6.61 19.54
C GLU A 634 16.72 -5.09 19.38
N LYS A 635 16.50 -4.60 18.16
CA LYS A 635 16.61 -3.17 17.85
C LYS A 635 15.39 -2.37 18.32
N TYR A 636 14.20 -2.85 18.00
CA TYR A 636 12.95 -2.17 18.34
C TYR A 636 12.25 -2.79 19.55
N GLY A 637 12.73 -3.94 20.05
CA GLY A 637 12.24 -4.55 21.29
C GLY A 637 10.76 -4.93 21.22
N ILE A 638 10.30 -5.38 20.05
CA ILE A 638 8.87 -5.59 19.83
C ILE A 638 8.36 -6.77 20.67
N ASP A 639 9.19 -7.81 20.87
CA ASP A 639 8.96 -8.96 21.76
C ASP A 639 8.86 -8.58 23.26
N ASP A 640 9.70 -7.66 23.72
CA ASP A 640 9.68 -7.21 25.12
C ASP A 640 8.41 -6.40 25.42
N ALA A 641 7.90 -5.68 24.42
CA ALA A 641 6.63 -4.96 24.51
C ALA A 641 5.42 -5.92 24.56
N GLU A 642 5.48 -7.08 23.89
CA GLU A 642 4.40 -8.10 23.95
C GLU A 642 4.17 -8.66 25.35
N ASN A 643 5.22 -8.74 26.19
CA ASN A 643 5.12 -9.22 27.57
C ASN A 643 4.65 -8.16 28.58
N SER A 644 4.47 -6.91 28.14
CA SER A 644 4.16 -5.76 28.99
C SER A 644 2.81 -5.09 28.70
N ALA A 645 2.07 -5.59 27.70
CA ALA A 645 0.74 -5.13 27.31
C ALA A 645 -0.40 -5.85 28.06
#